data_AF-A0A023BZV0-F1
#
_entry.id   AF-A0A023BZV0-F1
#
_cell.length_a   1.000
_cell.length_b   1.000
_cell.length_c   1.000
_cell.angle_alpha   90.00
_cell.angle_beta   90.00
_cell.angle_gamma   90.00
#
_symmetry.space_group_name_H-M   'P 1'
#
loop_
_entity.id
_entity.type
_entity.pdbx_description
1 polymer ?
#
loop_
_entity_poly.entity_id
_entity_poly.type
_entity_poly.pdbx_seq_one_letter_code
_entity_poly.pdbx_strand_id
1 'polypeptide(L)'
;MSEEKKPLNFIEHIVEEDLTTGMSKEDLRFRFPPEPNGYLHIGHTKAIGISFGLGLRYNAPVNLRFDDTNPAKEEQEYVDAIKEDITWLGYQWDKECYSSDYFQQLYDWTVQLIKDGKAYVDSQSAETIASQKGTTTESGTNSPYRDRSVEENLELFQKMKEGKFDEGDHVVRAKIDMADPNMLMRDPLMYRILKKSHHRTGDDWCIYPMYDWTHGESDYIENISHSLCSLEFKPHRKLYDWFLDQVYSTNIRPKQREFARLNLSYTIMSKRKLLRLVEEGVVSGWDDPRMPTISALRRRGYTPTSIRKFVETVGVAKRENVIDVSLLEFCVREDLNKTAPRVMAVLDPVKLVITNYPKGKEEWLEAENNPEDEAAGSRKVPFSGELYIEREDFKEEAGRKFFRLTLGKEVRLKNAYIIKGEQVIKDAEGNITEIQCTYDPKSKSGSGTEESKRNVKGTLHWVSIRHAIASEVRIYDRLFSDEAPDGHKDKDFVEFLNPDSLKIITGYVEPGLKDAKPLDQFQFQRLGYFNVDSDSTSGALVFNKTVGLRDTWAKVKPVSTHQNIKKQPQNQQKGIPPIEEIKRAGKKYTNVPDTKRAGLKIKIIEAAKNIELEELVPLYETAVKKAGTRIATMIALSEILKNKGIQPDQLAKDFVTKALEDKNELLQSEAKEVASSYDI
;
A
#
# COMPACT_ATOMS: atom_id res chain seq x y z
N MET A 1 28.53 -13.36 -14.91
CA MET A 1 27.37 -12.49 -14.64
C MET A 1 27.75 -11.60 -13.48
N SER A 2 27.86 -10.30 -13.70
CA SER A 2 28.00 -9.35 -12.60
C SER A 2 26.69 -9.35 -11.81
N GLU A 3 26.70 -9.89 -10.59
CA GLU A 3 25.60 -9.68 -9.65
C GLU A 3 25.45 -8.17 -9.44
N GLU A 4 24.37 -7.59 -9.97
CA GLU A 4 23.96 -6.25 -9.56
C GLU A 4 23.65 -6.30 -8.06
N LYS A 5 24.59 -5.86 -7.23
CA LYS A 5 24.36 -5.68 -5.80
C LYS A 5 23.29 -4.60 -5.64
N LYS A 6 22.06 -5.02 -5.34
CA LYS A 6 21.00 -4.10 -4.92
C LYS A 6 21.49 -3.31 -3.70
N PRO A 7 21.27 -1.98 -3.66
CA PRO A 7 21.62 -1.18 -2.50
C PRO A 7 20.82 -1.65 -1.28
N LEU A 8 21.49 -1.71 -0.13
CA LEU A 8 20.87 -2.07 1.14
C LEU A 8 19.89 -0.98 1.58
N ASN A 9 18.82 -1.39 2.24
CA ASN A 9 17.96 -0.46 2.96
C ASN A 9 18.56 -0.09 4.33
N PHE A 10 17.99 0.91 5.00
CA PHE A 10 18.57 1.41 6.26
C PHE A 10 18.54 0.39 7.42
N ILE A 11 17.59 -0.55 7.43
CA ILE A 11 17.54 -1.61 8.46
C ILE A 11 18.64 -2.61 8.19
N GLU A 12 18.82 -3.03 6.93
CA GLU A 12 19.93 -3.89 6.52
C GLU A 12 21.28 -3.24 6.87
N HIS A 13 21.45 -1.94 6.62
CA HIS A 13 22.65 -1.22 7.04
C HIS A 13 22.93 -1.30 8.55
N ILE A 14 21.88 -1.21 9.39
CA ILE A 14 22.02 -1.32 10.86
C ILE A 14 22.42 -2.75 11.24
N VAL A 15 21.82 -3.77 10.62
CA VAL A 15 22.18 -5.17 10.87
C VAL A 15 23.63 -5.44 10.47
N GLU A 16 24.06 -4.98 9.29
CA GLU A 16 25.45 -5.11 8.86
C GLU A 16 26.42 -4.37 9.80
N GLU A 17 26.07 -3.16 10.24
CA GLU A 17 26.89 -2.41 11.20
C GLU A 17 27.05 -3.17 12.53
N ASP A 18 25.95 -3.68 13.10
CA ASP A 18 25.99 -4.45 14.34
C ASP A 18 26.81 -5.76 14.19
N LEU A 19 26.69 -6.46 13.06
CA LEU A 19 27.53 -7.63 12.75
C LEU A 19 29.02 -7.27 12.63
N THR A 20 29.35 -6.15 12.00
CA THR A 20 30.75 -5.71 11.85
C THR A 20 31.37 -5.19 13.13
N THR A 21 30.54 -4.71 14.07
CA THR A 21 30.99 -4.12 15.34
C THR A 21 31.00 -5.09 16.51
N GLY A 22 30.70 -6.37 16.27
CA GLY A 22 30.95 -7.46 17.22
C GLY A 22 29.74 -8.32 17.60
N MET A 23 28.54 -8.07 17.06
CA MET A 23 27.39 -8.97 17.24
C MET A 23 27.62 -10.27 16.45
N SER A 24 27.35 -11.42 17.07
CA SER A 24 27.44 -12.70 16.37
C SER A 24 26.25 -12.89 15.43
N LYS A 25 26.41 -13.67 14.35
CA LYS A 25 25.28 -13.96 13.44
C LYS A 25 24.21 -14.82 14.11
N GLU A 26 24.62 -15.67 15.04
CA GLU A 26 23.76 -16.56 15.83
C GLU A 26 22.84 -15.76 16.78
N ASP A 27 23.22 -14.53 17.11
CA ASP A 27 22.45 -13.59 17.93
C ASP A 27 21.37 -12.86 17.11
N LEU A 28 21.37 -12.99 15.77
CA LEU A 28 20.32 -12.39 14.95
C LEU A 28 19.00 -13.12 15.16
N ARG A 29 17.98 -12.39 15.58
CA ARG A 29 16.62 -12.89 15.72
C ARG A 29 15.63 -11.76 15.54
N PHE A 30 14.58 -12.04 14.78
CA PHE A 30 13.51 -11.11 14.49
C PHE A 30 12.17 -11.67 14.97
N ARG A 31 11.11 -10.86 14.88
CA ARG A 31 9.73 -11.31 15.11
C ARG A 31 8.72 -10.54 14.29
N PHE A 32 7.57 -11.16 14.07
CA PHE A 32 6.35 -10.51 13.64
C PHE A 32 5.32 -10.62 14.79
N PRO A 33 4.97 -9.51 15.47
CA PRO A 33 4.13 -9.53 16.66
C PRO A 33 2.71 -8.96 16.43
N PRO A 34 1.79 -9.61 15.68
CA PRO A 34 0.43 -9.11 15.51
C PRO A 34 -0.44 -9.29 16.76
N GLU A 35 -1.34 -8.35 16.99
CA GLU A 35 -2.46 -8.54 17.93
C GLU A 35 -3.53 -9.44 17.29
N PRO A 36 -4.00 -10.51 17.98
CA PRO A 36 -5.01 -11.45 17.45
C PRO A 36 -6.44 -10.92 17.59
N ASN A 37 -6.70 -9.71 17.09
CA ASN A 37 -8.00 -9.00 17.21
C ASN A 37 -8.61 -8.58 15.87
N GLY A 38 -8.13 -9.19 14.78
CA GLY A 38 -8.59 -8.89 13.43
C GLY A 38 -7.71 -9.52 12.36
N TYR A 39 -8.29 -9.70 11.17
CA TYR A 39 -7.60 -10.23 10.00
C TYR A 39 -6.43 -9.35 9.55
N LEU A 40 -5.40 -9.98 9.00
CA LEU A 40 -4.29 -9.24 8.40
C LEU A 40 -4.73 -8.61 7.08
N HIS A 41 -4.41 -7.34 6.89
CA HIS A 41 -4.48 -6.66 5.60
C HIS A 41 -3.14 -6.43 4.92
N ILE A 42 -3.17 -5.96 3.67
CA ILE A 42 -2.02 -5.67 2.81
C ILE A 42 -0.94 -4.84 3.53
N GLY A 43 -1.32 -3.95 4.45
CA GLY A 43 -0.37 -3.23 5.30
C GLY A 43 0.60 -4.08 6.11
N HIS A 44 0.10 -5.18 6.68
CA HIS A 44 0.91 -6.09 7.48
C HIS A 44 1.93 -6.82 6.60
N THR A 45 1.67 -6.98 5.30
CA THR A 45 2.61 -7.65 4.39
C THR A 45 3.95 -6.92 4.32
N LYS A 46 3.99 -5.60 4.56
CA LYS A 46 5.25 -4.86 4.69
C LYS A 46 6.03 -5.26 5.94
N ALA A 47 5.38 -5.34 7.08
CA ALA A 47 6.02 -5.77 8.33
C ALA A 47 6.48 -7.23 8.25
N ILE A 48 5.63 -8.12 7.72
CA ILE A 48 5.95 -9.53 7.46
C ILE A 48 7.15 -9.63 6.50
N GLY A 49 7.08 -8.94 5.36
CA GLY A 49 8.15 -8.98 4.36
C GLY A 49 9.48 -8.42 4.85
N ILE A 50 9.46 -7.45 5.78
CA ILE A 50 10.67 -6.97 6.44
C ILE A 50 11.21 -8.01 7.42
N SER A 51 10.41 -8.45 8.40
CA SER A 51 10.88 -9.37 9.45
C SER A 51 11.31 -10.72 8.87
N PHE A 52 10.44 -11.37 8.09
CA PHE A 52 10.74 -12.66 7.47
C PHE A 52 11.74 -12.53 6.31
N GLY A 53 11.73 -11.42 5.57
CA GLY A 53 12.72 -11.17 4.53
C GLY A 53 14.14 -11.03 5.07
N LEU A 54 14.31 -10.35 6.21
CA LEU A 54 15.59 -10.30 6.92
C LEU A 54 15.98 -11.68 7.46
N GLY A 55 15.02 -12.43 8.02
CA GLY A 55 15.24 -13.82 8.44
C GLY A 55 15.80 -14.69 7.31
N LEU A 56 15.17 -14.64 6.12
CA LEU A 56 15.66 -15.37 4.94
C LEU A 56 17.03 -14.87 4.45
N ARG A 57 17.24 -13.55 4.42
CA ARG A 57 18.49 -12.93 3.95
C ARG A 57 19.69 -13.32 4.80
N TYR A 58 19.53 -13.30 6.12
CA TYR A 58 20.60 -13.54 7.09
C TYR A 58 20.63 -14.99 7.60
N ASN A 59 19.71 -15.84 7.13
CA ASN A 59 19.48 -17.18 7.67
C ASN A 59 19.28 -17.16 9.20
N ALA A 60 18.44 -16.23 9.65
CA ALA A 60 18.18 -15.93 11.05
C ALA A 60 16.73 -16.29 11.44
N PRO A 61 16.51 -16.80 12.67
CA PRO A 61 15.18 -17.17 13.15
C PRO A 61 14.23 -15.96 13.25
N VAL A 62 12.96 -16.19 12.94
CA VAL A 62 11.88 -15.21 13.07
C VAL A 62 10.74 -15.81 13.87
N ASN A 63 10.43 -15.23 15.03
CA ASN A 63 9.30 -15.67 15.84
C ASN A 63 7.99 -15.08 15.30
N LEU A 64 6.91 -15.86 15.37
CA LEU A 64 5.54 -15.34 15.28
C LEU A 64 5.03 -15.19 16.71
N ARG A 65 4.82 -13.95 17.15
CA ARG A 65 4.28 -13.68 18.49
C ARG A 65 2.89 -13.10 18.40
N PHE A 66 1.96 -13.65 19.17
CA PHE A 66 0.69 -12.96 19.39
C PHE A 66 0.86 -12.03 20.59
N ASP A 67 0.73 -10.71 20.36
CA ASP A 67 0.74 -9.72 21.44
C ASP A 67 -0.66 -9.71 22.11
N ASP A 68 -1.00 -10.83 22.75
CA ASP A 68 -2.30 -11.18 23.35
C ASP A 68 -2.42 -10.66 24.80
N THR A 69 -2.38 -9.34 24.95
CA THR A 69 -2.44 -8.69 26.28
C THR A 69 -3.84 -8.21 26.65
N ASN A 70 -4.78 -8.22 25.71
CA ASN A 70 -6.10 -7.64 25.87
C ASN A 70 -7.22 -8.68 25.72
N PRO A 71 -7.69 -9.28 26.83
CA PRO A 71 -8.67 -10.38 26.80
C PRO A 71 -10.03 -10.01 26.18
N ALA A 72 -10.31 -8.72 25.99
CA ALA A 72 -11.62 -8.26 25.51
C ALA A 72 -11.84 -8.37 24.00
N LYS A 73 -10.78 -8.56 23.20
CA LYS A 73 -10.84 -8.43 21.74
C LYS A 73 -10.19 -9.57 20.98
N GLU A 74 -9.69 -10.57 21.69
CA GLU A 74 -8.80 -11.59 21.15
C GLU A 74 -9.55 -12.92 21.00
N GLU A 75 -9.48 -13.52 19.82
CA GLU A 75 -10.21 -14.74 19.49
C GLU A 75 -9.30 -15.73 18.76
N GLN A 76 -9.53 -17.03 18.98
CA GLN A 76 -8.76 -18.11 18.34
C GLN A 76 -8.86 -18.05 16.81
N GLU A 77 -10.00 -17.61 16.28
CA GLU A 77 -10.22 -17.41 14.84
C GLU A 77 -9.14 -16.50 14.21
N TYR A 78 -8.77 -15.39 14.87
CA TYR A 78 -7.75 -14.49 14.34
C TYR A 78 -6.34 -15.07 14.42
N VAL A 79 -6.05 -15.85 15.47
CA VAL A 79 -4.78 -16.59 15.60
C VAL A 79 -4.61 -17.55 14.41
N ASP A 80 -5.65 -18.32 14.11
CA ASP A 80 -5.63 -19.30 13.02
C ASP A 80 -5.52 -18.61 11.65
N ALA A 81 -6.30 -17.54 11.42
CA ALA A 81 -6.24 -16.75 10.18
C ALA A 81 -4.88 -16.08 9.95
N ILE A 82 -4.26 -15.52 10.99
CA ILE A 82 -2.91 -14.92 10.91
C ILE A 82 -1.88 -15.98 10.48
N LYS A 83 -1.93 -17.18 11.07
CA LYS A 83 -1.02 -18.29 10.75
C LYS A 83 -1.21 -18.78 9.32
N GLU A 84 -2.47 -18.88 8.89
CA GLU A 84 -2.83 -19.25 7.52
C GLU A 84 -2.31 -18.23 6.51
N ASP A 85 -2.50 -16.94 6.76
CA ASP A 85 -2.04 -15.85 5.89
C ASP A 85 -0.51 -15.82 5.76
N ILE A 86 0.24 -16.00 6.86
CA ILE A 86 1.71 -16.02 6.83
C ILE A 86 2.22 -17.25 6.08
N THR A 87 1.60 -18.41 6.31
CA THR A 87 1.94 -19.68 5.64
C THR A 87 1.61 -19.61 4.15
N TRP A 88 0.45 -19.05 3.79
CA TRP A 88 0.04 -18.81 2.41
C TRP A 88 1.02 -17.86 1.71
N LEU A 89 1.45 -16.80 2.38
CA LEU A 89 2.53 -15.94 1.88
C LEU A 89 3.84 -16.69 1.69
N GLY A 90 3.98 -17.94 2.14
CA GLY A 90 5.13 -18.82 1.96
C GLY A 90 6.22 -18.65 3.01
N TYR A 91 5.93 -17.96 4.12
CA TYR A 91 6.87 -17.74 5.21
C TYR A 91 6.69 -18.81 6.29
N GLN A 92 7.76 -19.08 7.02
CA GLN A 92 7.77 -19.99 8.17
C GLN A 92 8.40 -19.27 9.34
N TRP A 93 7.84 -19.46 10.53
CA TRP A 93 8.39 -18.94 11.79
C TRP A 93 9.16 -20.04 12.54
N ASP A 94 10.12 -19.61 13.35
CA ASP A 94 10.92 -20.49 14.23
C ASP A 94 10.09 -20.95 15.43
N LYS A 95 9.47 -19.99 16.13
CA LYS A 95 8.65 -20.24 17.32
C LYS A 95 7.32 -19.50 17.23
N GLU A 96 6.27 -20.18 17.68
CA GLU A 96 4.98 -19.57 17.98
C GLU A 96 4.99 -19.15 19.45
N CYS A 97 4.89 -17.85 19.70
CA CYS A 97 4.98 -17.24 21.02
C CYS A 97 3.71 -16.47 21.34
N TYR A 98 3.44 -16.29 22.62
CA TYR A 98 2.32 -15.49 23.11
C TYR A 98 2.81 -14.61 24.25
N SER A 99 2.47 -13.32 24.22
CA SER A 99 2.81 -12.41 25.32
C SER A 99 2.18 -12.86 26.65
N SER A 100 1.04 -13.54 26.60
CA SER A 100 0.39 -14.12 27.78
C SER A 100 1.20 -15.22 28.47
N ASP A 101 2.11 -15.90 27.77
CA ASP A 101 3.05 -16.85 28.40
C ASP A 101 4.04 -16.13 29.35
N TYR A 102 4.17 -14.81 29.22
CA TYR A 102 5.13 -14.00 29.96
C TYR A 102 4.50 -13.23 31.12
N PHE A 103 3.18 -13.31 31.34
CA PHE A 103 2.48 -12.54 32.39
C PHE A 103 3.08 -12.74 33.78
N GLN A 104 3.46 -13.96 34.14
CA GLN A 104 4.08 -14.22 35.44
C GLN A 104 5.43 -13.52 35.57
N GLN A 105 6.29 -13.58 34.54
CA GLN A 105 7.58 -12.90 34.54
C GLN A 105 7.42 -11.37 34.57
N LEU A 106 6.45 -10.82 33.83
CA LEU A 106 6.12 -9.40 33.84
C LEU A 106 5.63 -8.94 35.22
N TYR A 107 4.85 -9.78 35.91
CA TYR A 107 4.40 -9.53 37.28
C TYR A 107 5.59 -9.51 38.25
N ASP A 108 6.47 -10.52 38.16
CA ASP A 108 7.65 -10.64 39.04
C ASP A 108 8.62 -9.48 38.86
N TRP A 109 8.86 -9.04 37.61
CA TRP A 109 9.62 -7.81 37.35
C TRP A 109 8.93 -6.57 37.91
N THR A 110 7.62 -6.46 37.82
CA THR A 110 6.88 -5.33 38.40
C THR A 110 7.03 -5.27 39.92
N VAL A 111 6.98 -6.43 40.59
CA VAL A 111 7.28 -6.55 42.02
C VAL A 111 8.69 -6.04 42.33
N GLN A 112 9.68 -6.37 41.51
CA GLN A 112 11.05 -5.86 41.67
C GLN A 112 11.13 -4.34 41.45
N LEU A 113 10.48 -3.81 40.42
CA LEU A 113 10.42 -2.37 40.16
C LEU A 113 9.77 -1.60 41.32
N ILE A 114 8.73 -2.16 41.96
CA ILE A 114 8.14 -1.58 43.18
C ILE A 114 9.15 -1.56 44.32
N LYS A 115 9.88 -2.67 44.56
CA LYS A 115 10.94 -2.74 45.60
C LYS A 115 12.07 -1.75 45.36
N ASP A 116 12.41 -1.51 44.10
CA ASP A 116 13.43 -0.53 43.69
C ASP A 116 12.90 0.92 43.71
N GLY A 117 11.63 1.13 44.06
CA GLY A 117 10.98 2.45 44.09
C GLY A 117 10.68 3.03 42.70
N LYS A 118 10.75 2.20 41.65
CA LYS A 118 10.58 2.56 40.24
C LYS A 118 9.17 2.29 39.69
N ALA A 119 8.27 1.79 40.51
CA ALA A 119 6.85 1.66 40.21
C ALA A 119 6.01 1.88 41.48
N TYR A 120 4.76 2.27 41.30
CA TYR A 120 3.81 2.48 42.40
C TYR A 120 2.37 2.20 41.94
N VAL A 121 1.49 1.91 42.89
CA VAL A 121 0.05 1.80 42.66
C VAL A 121 -0.55 3.20 42.75
N ASP A 122 -1.32 3.59 41.74
CA ASP A 122 -2.08 4.84 41.72
C ASP A 122 -3.58 4.52 41.89
N SER A 123 -4.24 5.25 42.78
CA SER A 123 -5.66 5.06 43.11
C SER A 123 -6.52 6.23 42.63
N GLN A 124 -6.00 7.06 41.74
CA GLN A 124 -6.77 8.13 41.09
C GLN A 124 -7.57 7.61 39.90
N SER A 125 -8.65 8.33 39.56
CA SER A 125 -9.41 8.05 38.34
C SER A 125 -8.57 8.27 37.08
N ALA A 126 -8.92 7.54 36.01
CA ALA A 126 -8.25 7.67 34.71
C ALA A 126 -8.26 9.10 34.16
N GLU A 127 -9.36 9.84 34.35
CA GLU A 127 -9.48 11.25 33.97
C GLU A 127 -8.49 12.13 34.73
N THR A 128 -8.32 11.88 36.04
CA THR A 128 -7.39 12.64 36.87
C THR A 128 -5.95 12.36 36.44
N ILE A 129 -5.58 11.09 36.24
CA ILE A 129 -4.25 10.70 35.75
C ILE A 129 -3.97 11.34 34.39
N ALA A 130 -4.95 11.35 33.48
CA ALA A 130 -4.81 11.99 32.18
C ALA A 130 -4.58 13.50 32.29
N SER A 131 -5.33 14.19 33.15
CA SER A 131 -5.15 15.63 33.38
C SER A 131 -3.79 15.97 34.00
N GLN A 132 -3.30 15.15 34.93
CA GLN A 132 -2.00 15.33 35.58
C GLN A 132 -0.81 15.12 34.65
N LYS A 133 -0.99 14.43 33.52
CA LYS A 133 0.06 14.33 32.51
C LYS A 133 0.40 15.67 31.87
N GLY A 134 -0.40 16.71 32.05
CA GLY A 134 -0.18 18.03 31.45
C GLY A 134 -0.29 17.98 29.93
N THR A 135 0.40 18.90 29.25
CA THR A 135 0.40 19.02 27.79
C THR A 135 1.82 18.94 27.22
N THR A 136 1.98 19.09 25.91
CA THR A 136 3.31 19.20 25.29
C THR A 136 4.06 20.48 25.70
N THR A 137 3.36 21.48 26.25
CA THR A 137 3.94 22.76 26.71
C THR A 137 3.94 22.91 28.23
N GLU A 138 3.12 22.14 28.94
CA GLU A 138 3.01 22.19 30.41
C GLU A 138 3.45 20.86 31.02
N SER A 139 4.34 20.92 32.00
CA SER A 139 4.80 19.75 32.74
C SER A 139 3.66 19.06 33.47
N GLY A 140 3.78 17.74 33.66
CA GLY A 140 2.86 16.99 34.50
C GLY A 140 3.07 17.25 35.99
N THR A 141 2.11 16.80 36.80
CA THR A 141 2.15 16.90 38.26
C THR A 141 2.14 15.50 38.88
N ASN A 142 2.89 15.32 39.97
CA ASN A 142 2.96 14.03 40.65
C ASN A 142 1.59 13.63 41.22
N SER A 143 1.27 12.34 41.14
CA SER A 143 0.16 11.74 41.87
C SER A 143 0.40 11.89 43.39
N PRO A 144 -0.64 12.15 44.21
CA PRO A 144 -0.52 12.08 45.66
C PRO A 144 -0.14 10.68 46.16
N TYR A 145 -0.32 9.63 45.33
CA TYR A 145 0.07 8.25 45.65
C TYR A 145 1.48 7.89 45.15
N ARG A 146 2.19 8.82 44.50
CA ARG A 146 3.51 8.57 43.90
C ARG A 146 4.56 8.14 44.93
N ASP A 147 4.45 8.64 46.16
CA ASP A 147 5.41 8.40 47.24
C ASP A 147 4.91 7.39 48.29
N ARG A 148 3.95 6.53 47.92
CA ARG A 148 3.57 5.36 48.72
C ARG A 148 4.80 4.52 49.09
N SER A 149 4.77 3.93 50.28
CA SER A 149 5.81 3.01 50.74
C SER A 149 5.90 1.77 49.85
N VAL A 150 7.04 1.09 49.85
CA VAL A 150 7.21 -0.17 49.10
C VAL A 150 6.21 -1.21 49.59
N GLU A 151 6.02 -1.31 50.91
CA GLU A 151 5.13 -2.25 51.57
C GLU A 151 3.67 -2.04 51.14
N GLU A 152 3.19 -0.79 51.15
CA GLU A 152 1.82 -0.46 50.73
C GLU A 152 1.59 -0.76 49.25
N ASN A 153 2.56 -0.43 48.38
CA ASN A 153 2.46 -0.72 46.95
C ASN A 153 2.40 -2.23 46.68
N LEU A 154 3.24 -3.03 47.35
CA LEU A 154 3.23 -4.49 47.20
C LEU A 154 1.93 -5.10 47.69
N GLU A 155 1.41 -4.65 48.83
CA GLU A 155 0.13 -5.12 49.37
C GLU A 155 -1.03 -4.81 48.40
N LEU A 156 -1.10 -3.58 47.90
CA LEU A 156 -2.13 -3.19 46.94
C LEU A 156 -2.01 -3.96 45.63
N PHE A 157 -0.81 -4.08 45.05
CA PHE A 157 -0.62 -4.77 43.79
C PHE A 157 -0.97 -6.27 43.89
N GLN A 158 -0.63 -6.91 45.01
CA GLN A 158 -1.04 -8.29 45.26
C GLN A 158 -2.57 -8.41 45.37
N LYS A 159 -3.24 -7.52 46.10
CA LYS A 159 -4.72 -7.49 46.18
C LYS A 159 -5.38 -7.20 44.83
N MET A 160 -4.75 -6.42 43.96
CA MET A 160 -5.19 -6.24 42.56
C MET A 160 -5.15 -7.57 41.80
N LYS A 161 -4.06 -8.34 41.90
CA LYS A 161 -3.94 -9.69 41.29
C LYS A 161 -4.96 -10.68 41.86
N GLU A 162 -5.28 -10.59 43.16
CA GLU A 162 -6.28 -11.42 43.84
C GLU A 162 -7.74 -11.01 43.54
N GLY A 163 -7.96 -10.00 42.69
CA GLY A 163 -9.30 -9.55 42.29
C GLY A 163 -10.10 -8.85 43.38
N LYS A 164 -9.44 -8.28 44.39
CA LYS A 164 -10.09 -7.61 45.54
C LYS A 164 -10.66 -6.22 45.24
N PHE A 165 -10.37 -5.68 44.05
CA PHE A 165 -10.76 -4.34 43.62
C PHE A 165 -11.55 -4.41 42.31
N ASP A 166 -12.33 -3.37 42.02
CA ASP A 166 -13.09 -3.22 40.80
C ASP A 166 -12.27 -2.57 39.67
N GLU A 167 -12.78 -2.67 38.44
CA GLU A 167 -12.13 -2.07 37.28
C GLU A 167 -12.05 -0.55 37.44
N GLY A 168 -10.84 0.00 37.29
CA GLY A 168 -10.60 1.44 37.41
C GLY A 168 -10.28 1.92 38.83
N ASP A 169 -10.39 1.07 39.86
CA ASP A 169 -10.02 1.43 41.24
C ASP A 169 -8.53 1.76 41.34
N HIS A 170 -7.69 0.89 40.78
CA HIS A 170 -6.24 0.98 40.88
C HIS A 170 -5.55 0.63 39.56
N VAL A 171 -4.40 1.26 39.34
CA VAL A 171 -3.47 0.97 38.25
C VAL A 171 -2.05 0.94 38.80
N VAL A 172 -1.14 0.21 38.14
CA VAL A 172 0.29 0.33 38.42
C VAL A 172 0.90 1.29 37.43
N ARG A 173 1.72 2.22 37.91
CA ARG A 173 2.47 3.19 37.09
C ARG A 173 3.96 3.02 37.31
N ALA A 174 4.72 3.16 36.23
CA ALA A 174 6.16 3.35 36.34
C ALA A 174 6.44 4.72 37.00
N LYS A 175 7.48 4.80 37.83
CA LYS A 175 7.94 6.05 38.46
C LYS A 175 9.15 6.56 37.69
N ILE A 176 8.90 7.48 36.77
CA ILE A 176 9.92 8.01 35.85
C ILE A 176 10.06 9.52 36.10
N ASP A 177 9.52 10.36 35.22
CA ASP A 177 9.62 11.82 35.31
C ASP A 177 8.36 12.50 34.77
N MET A 178 7.58 13.11 35.67
CA MET A 178 6.36 13.84 35.30
C MET A 178 6.64 15.13 34.52
N ALA A 179 7.87 15.64 34.52
CA ALA A 179 8.27 16.83 33.77
C ALA A 179 8.90 16.50 32.40
N ASP A 180 9.03 15.22 32.03
CA ASP A 180 9.70 14.84 30.79
C ASP A 180 9.00 15.45 29.55
N PRO A 181 9.75 15.98 28.56
CA PRO A 181 9.15 16.50 27.33
C PRO A 181 8.42 15.42 26.52
N ASN A 182 8.82 14.15 26.66
CA ASN A 182 8.06 13.03 26.11
C ASN A 182 6.96 12.60 27.09
N MET A 183 5.70 12.88 26.74
CA MET A 183 4.55 12.55 27.59
C MET A 183 4.43 11.06 27.94
N LEU A 184 5.02 10.15 27.14
CA LEU A 184 5.04 8.72 27.44
C LEU A 184 5.94 8.38 28.63
N MET A 185 6.92 9.23 28.95
CA MET A 185 7.78 9.08 30.13
C MET A 185 7.13 9.63 31.42
N ARG A 186 5.95 10.26 31.32
CA ARG A 186 5.24 10.84 32.48
C ARG A 186 4.45 9.77 33.20
N ASP A 187 5.19 8.99 34.00
CA ASP A 187 4.72 7.86 34.81
C ASP A 187 3.66 7.01 34.06
N PRO A 188 4.06 6.29 33.00
CA PRO A 188 3.14 5.50 32.17
C PRO A 188 2.51 4.34 32.95
N LEU A 189 1.33 3.92 32.48
CA LEU A 189 0.62 2.76 33.05
C LEU A 189 1.37 1.47 32.69
N MET A 190 1.55 0.59 33.67
CA MET A 190 2.12 -0.75 33.52
C MET A 190 1.04 -1.83 33.59
N TYR A 191 0.08 -1.69 34.52
CA TYR A 191 -1.04 -2.64 34.69
C TYR A 191 -2.36 -1.92 34.93
N ARG A 192 -3.44 -2.56 34.49
CA ARG A 192 -4.83 -2.20 34.81
C ARG A 192 -5.60 -3.43 35.29
N ILE A 193 -6.63 -3.21 36.11
CA ILE A 193 -7.62 -4.22 36.45
C ILE A 193 -8.62 -4.35 35.29
N LEU A 194 -8.87 -5.58 34.86
CA LEU A 194 -9.89 -5.94 33.88
C LEU A 194 -10.42 -7.33 34.24
N LYS A 195 -11.68 -7.43 34.67
CA LYS A 195 -12.32 -8.67 35.13
C LYS A 195 -12.93 -9.41 33.94
N LYS A 196 -12.07 -9.83 33.00
CA LYS A 196 -12.45 -10.61 31.82
C LYS A 196 -11.53 -11.81 31.66
N SER A 197 -12.10 -12.96 31.34
CA SER A 197 -11.35 -14.18 31.04
C SER A 197 -10.47 -13.99 29.81
N HIS A 198 -9.22 -14.46 29.88
CA HIS A 198 -8.30 -14.49 28.76
C HIS A 198 -8.48 -15.76 27.91
N HIS A 199 -8.37 -15.64 26.59
CA HIS A 199 -8.61 -16.78 25.69
C HIS A 199 -7.63 -17.96 25.90
N ARG A 200 -6.44 -17.71 26.47
CA ARG A 200 -5.44 -18.76 26.82
C ARG A 200 -5.26 -19.03 28.30
N THR A 201 -5.27 -17.99 29.13
CA THR A 201 -4.95 -18.10 30.57
C THR A 201 -6.19 -18.11 31.45
N GLY A 202 -7.39 -18.13 30.85
CA GLY A 202 -8.66 -18.20 31.58
C GLY A 202 -8.80 -17.06 32.58
N ASP A 203 -9.18 -17.40 33.80
CA ASP A 203 -9.40 -16.47 34.91
C ASP A 203 -8.20 -16.38 35.87
N ASP A 204 -7.03 -16.90 35.48
CA ASP A 204 -5.81 -16.86 36.31
C ASP A 204 -5.32 -15.43 36.58
N TRP A 205 -5.75 -14.48 35.72
CA TRP A 205 -5.38 -13.07 35.79
C TRP A 205 -6.63 -12.19 35.73
N CYS A 206 -6.68 -11.17 36.58
CA CYS A 206 -7.64 -10.06 36.50
C CYS A 206 -6.94 -8.70 36.42
N ILE A 207 -5.61 -8.71 36.29
CA ILE A 207 -4.77 -7.57 35.97
C ILE A 207 -4.01 -7.89 34.69
N TYR A 208 -3.97 -6.95 33.77
CA TYR A 208 -3.32 -7.15 32.47
C TYR A 208 -2.28 -6.07 32.24
N PRO A 209 -1.08 -6.47 31.76
CA PRO A 209 -0.02 -5.51 31.47
C PRO A 209 -0.38 -4.65 30.25
N MET A 210 0.15 -3.44 30.21
CA MET A 210 -0.01 -2.52 29.09
C MET A 210 1.01 -2.85 27.98
N TYR A 211 0.70 -2.42 26.74
CA TYR A 211 1.56 -2.63 25.57
C TYR A 211 3.02 -2.22 25.83
N ASP A 212 3.25 -1.00 26.31
CA ASP A 212 4.60 -0.46 26.53
C ASP A 212 5.43 -1.25 27.56
N TRP A 213 4.78 -1.92 28.52
CA TRP A 213 5.43 -2.77 29.53
C TRP A 213 5.60 -4.23 29.08
N THR A 214 4.90 -4.63 28.01
CA THR A 214 4.95 -6.02 27.54
C THR A 214 5.89 -6.16 26.36
N HIS A 215 5.94 -5.17 25.47
CA HIS A 215 6.52 -5.32 24.15
C HIS A 215 8.06 -5.51 24.20
N GLY A 216 8.78 -4.66 24.94
CA GLY A 216 10.24 -4.76 25.07
C GLY A 216 10.68 -5.95 25.91
N GLU A 217 9.93 -6.23 26.96
CA GLU A 217 10.15 -7.34 27.88
C GLU A 217 9.98 -8.69 27.18
N SER A 218 8.95 -8.82 26.33
CA SER A 218 8.77 -10.00 25.47
C SER A 218 9.93 -10.14 24.47
N ASP A 219 10.34 -9.04 23.84
CA ASP A 219 11.50 -9.01 22.94
C ASP A 219 12.79 -9.47 23.65
N TYR A 220 12.97 -9.11 24.94
CA TYR A 220 14.10 -9.53 25.75
C TYR A 220 14.05 -11.02 26.11
N ILE A 221 12.89 -11.53 26.55
CA ILE A 221 12.68 -12.96 26.88
C ILE A 221 12.99 -13.84 25.66
N GLU A 222 12.59 -13.39 24.47
CA GLU A 222 12.77 -14.14 23.23
C GLU A 222 14.15 -13.98 22.59
N ASN A 223 15.04 -13.15 23.17
CA ASN A 223 16.34 -12.79 22.60
C ASN A 223 16.23 -12.18 21.20
N ILE A 224 15.23 -11.33 20.97
CA ILE A 224 15.13 -10.54 19.75
C ILE A 224 16.32 -9.58 19.72
N SER A 225 17.06 -9.51 18.61
CA SER A 225 18.13 -8.51 18.49
C SER A 225 17.63 -7.20 17.89
N HIS A 226 16.73 -7.30 16.90
CA HIS A 226 16.19 -6.15 16.18
C HIS A 226 14.67 -6.16 16.24
N SER A 227 14.13 -5.29 17.08
CA SER A 227 12.71 -5.09 17.29
C SER A 227 12.18 -4.10 16.24
N LEU A 228 11.44 -4.60 15.25
CA LEU A 228 11.00 -3.81 14.10
C LEU A 228 9.52 -3.43 14.25
N CYS A 229 9.21 -2.14 14.20
CA CYS A 229 7.84 -1.62 14.33
C CYS A 229 7.60 -0.43 13.39
N SER A 230 6.37 0.10 13.38
CA SER A 230 6.01 1.23 12.53
C SER A 230 6.35 2.59 13.17
N LEU A 231 6.43 3.67 12.37
CA LEU A 231 6.86 5.01 12.81
C LEU A 231 6.04 5.61 13.96
N GLU A 232 4.79 5.18 14.16
CA GLU A 232 3.93 5.61 15.25
C GLU A 232 4.51 5.25 16.62
N PHE A 233 5.36 4.21 16.69
CA PHE A 233 6.04 3.78 17.91
C PHE A 233 7.40 4.45 18.12
N LYS A 234 7.80 5.38 17.25
CA LYS A 234 9.04 6.14 17.42
C LYS A 234 9.07 6.93 18.74
N PRO A 235 7.98 7.63 19.16
CA PRO A 235 7.95 8.28 20.48
C PRO A 235 8.04 7.30 21.65
N HIS A 236 7.59 6.05 21.46
CA HIS A 236 7.61 5.00 22.48
C HIS A 236 9.00 4.42 22.73
N ARG A 237 9.95 4.56 21.79
CA ARG A 237 11.30 4.01 21.92
C ARG A 237 12.00 4.39 23.22
N LYS A 238 11.88 5.65 23.67
CA LYS A 238 12.52 6.10 24.91
C LYS A 238 11.98 5.33 26.13
N LEU A 239 10.69 5.03 26.14
CA LEU A 239 10.06 4.25 27.20
C LEU A 239 10.42 2.76 27.10
N TYR A 240 10.42 2.22 25.87
CA TYR A 240 10.90 0.87 25.57
C TYR A 240 12.33 0.66 26.10
N ASP A 241 13.25 1.60 25.83
CA ASP A 241 14.62 1.55 26.31
C ASP A 241 14.69 1.67 27.85
N TRP A 242 13.87 2.54 28.45
CA TRP A 242 13.83 2.70 29.91
C TRP A 242 13.40 1.42 30.62
N PHE A 243 12.36 0.75 30.13
CA PHE A 243 11.89 -0.52 30.72
C PHE A 243 12.92 -1.63 30.58
N LEU A 244 13.54 -1.77 29.40
CA LEU A 244 14.63 -2.71 29.19
C LEU A 244 15.79 -2.49 30.14
N ASP A 245 16.18 -1.25 30.42
CA ASP A 245 17.26 -0.94 31.34
C ASP A 245 16.96 -1.39 32.79
N GLN A 246 15.70 -1.70 33.13
CA GLN A 246 15.32 -2.24 34.43
C GLN A 246 15.42 -3.77 34.53
N VAL A 247 15.31 -4.49 33.41
CA VAL A 247 15.24 -5.96 33.38
C VAL A 247 16.45 -6.61 32.71
N TYR A 248 17.19 -5.84 31.91
CA TYR A 248 18.34 -6.32 31.15
C TYR A 248 19.51 -6.72 32.06
N SER A 249 20.07 -7.91 31.81
CA SER A 249 21.23 -8.43 32.55
C SER A 249 22.32 -9.03 31.64
N THR A 250 22.14 -10.27 31.16
CA THR A 250 23.19 -11.05 30.48
C THR A 250 22.89 -11.39 29.02
N ASN A 251 21.61 -11.40 28.63
CA ASN A 251 21.17 -11.74 27.28
C ASN A 251 21.39 -10.59 26.30
N ILE A 252 20.95 -10.72 25.04
CA ILE A 252 21.01 -9.65 24.04
C ILE A 252 19.99 -8.56 24.38
N ARG A 253 20.40 -7.29 24.32
CA ARG A 253 19.48 -6.15 24.51
C ARG A 253 18.77 -5.87 23.18
N PRO A 254 17.45 -6.07 23.06
CA PRO A 254 16.75 -5.81 21.81
C PRO A 254 16.81 -4.32 21.46
N LYS A 255 16.98 -4.02 20.16
CA LYS A 255 17.02 -2.66 19.62
C LYS A 255 15.77 -2.35 18.81
N GLN A 256 14.97 -1.38 19.24
CA GLN A 256 13.80 -0.93 18.46
C GLN A 256 14.22 -0.10 17.24
N ARG A 257 13.70 -0.41 16.05
CA ARG A 257 13.88 0.34 14.80
C ARG A 257 12.55 0.50 14.07
N GLU A 258 12.22 1.72 13.70
CA GLU A 258 10.93 2.01 13.06
C GLU A 258 11.05 2.21 11.55
N PHE A 259 10.03 1.74 10.82
CA PHE A 259 9.84 1.96 9.39
C PHE A 259 8.46 2.54 9.09
N ALA A 260 8.34 3.24 7.96
CA ALA A 260 7.06 3.80 7.54
C ALA A 260 6.06 2.70 7.18
N ARG A 261 4.81 2.84 7.62
CA ARG A 261 3.71 1.95 7.23
C ARG A 261 3.55 1.92 5.71
N LEU A 262 2.91 0.85 5.23
CA LEU A 262 2.38 0.83 3.88
C LEU A 262 1.03 1.54 3.90
N ASN A 263 0.88 2.57 3.06
CA ASN A 263 -0.42 3.17 2.76
C ASN A 263 -0.67 2.98 1.26
N LEU A 264 -1.88 2.58 0.90
CA LEU A 264 -2.26 2.28 -0.49
C LEU A 264 -3.37 3.25 -0.91
N SER A 265 -3.27 3.83 -2.10
CA SER A 265 -4.35 4.67 -2.63
C SER A 265 -5.63 3.86 -2.87
N TYR A 266 -6.78 4.54 -2.88
CA TYR A 266 -8.11 3.95 -3.09
C TYR A 266 -8.48 2.83 -2.10
N THR A 267 -7.82 2.81 -0.95
CA THR A 267 -7.89 1.71 0.02
C THR A 267 -7.92 2.26 1.44
N ILE A 268 -8.66 1.59 2.33
CA ILE A 268 -8.67 1.89 3.77
C ILE A 268 -8.05 0.72 4.52
N MET A 269 -7.19 1.00 5.48
CA MET A 269 -6.49 -0.03 6.27
C MET A 269 -6.78 0.05 7.77
N SER A 270 -7.62 1.00 8.19
CA SER A 270 -8.06 1.08 9.58
C SER A 270 -9.00 -0.09 9.91
N LYS A 271 -8.59 -0.95 10.85
CA LYS A 271 -9.40 -2.09 11.33
C LYS A 271 -10.83 -1.68 11.71
N ARG A 272 -11.01 -0.56 12.41
CA ARG A 272 -12.33 -0.03 12.79
C ARG A 272 -13.21 0.28 11.58
N LYS A 273 -12.64 0.88 10.53
CA LYS A 273 -13.38 1.22 9.30
C LYS A 273 -13.66 -0.02 8.46
N LEU A 274 -12.74 -0.98 8.43
CA LEU A 274 -12.94 -2.28 7.76
C LEU A 274 -14.04 -3.10 8.44
N LEU A 275 -14.06 -3.16 9.77
CA LEU A 275 -15.14 -3.82 10.53
C LEU A 275 -16.50 -3.19 10.21
N ARG A 276 -16.58 -1.86 10.17
CA ARG A 276 -17.82 -1.15 9.79
C ARG A 276 -18.32 -1.54 8.39
N LEU A 277 -17.43 -1.71 7.40
CA LEU A 277 -17.84 -2.15 6.06
C LEU A 277 -18.47 -3.55 6.07
N VAL A 278 -17.99 -4.43 6.95
CA VAL A 278 -18.53 -5.79 7.14
C VAL A 278 -19.86 -5.74 7.88
N GLU A 279 -19.93 -5.04 9.01
CA GLU A 279 -21.14 -4.93 9.84
C GLU A 279 -22.30 -4.24 9.12
N GLU A 280 -22.01 -3.24 8.28
CA GLU A 280 -23.02 -2.54 7.46
C GLU A 280 -23.39 -3.30 6.17
N GLY A 281 -22.78 -4.46 5.90
CA GLY A 281 -23.07 -5.29 4.73
C GLY A 281 -22.66 -4.67 3.38
N VAL A 282 -21.75 -3.68 3.39
CA VAL A 282 -21.17 -3.10 2.17
C VAL A 282 -20.32 -4.14 1.42
N VAL A 283 -19.63 -4.97 2.20
CA VAL A 283 -18.89 -6.14 1.74
C VAL A 283 -19.47 -7.43 2.33
N SER A 284 -19.26 -8.55 1.65
CA SER A 284 -19.80 -9.86 2.06
C SER A 284 -19.14 -10.46 3.31
N GLY A 285 -17.94 -10.00 3.66
CA GLY A 285 -17.16 -10.49 4.78
C GLY A 285 -15.73 -9.96 4.77
N TRP A 286 -14.91 -10.47 5.69
CA TRP A 286 -13.49 -10.12 5.75
C TRP A 286 -12.68 -10.64 4.57
N ASP A 287 -13.14 -11.69 3.90
CA ASP A 287 -12.51 -12.28 2.71
C ASP A 287 -13.15 -11.81 1.40
N ASP A 288 -14.07 -10.84 1.42
CA ASP A 288 -14.65 -10.25 0.21
C ASP A 288 -13.53 -9.72 -0.71
N PRO A 289 -13.42 -10.12 -1.98
CA PRO A 289 -12.32 -9.73 -2.88
C PRO A 289 -12.07 -8.22 -3.05
N ARG A 290 -13.00 -7.35 -2.62
CA ARG A 290 -12.81 -5.89 -2.60
C ARG A 290 -12.06 -5.40 -1.35
N MET A 291 -12.00 -6.20 -0.30
CA MET A 291 -11.30 -5.89 0.94
C MET A 291 -9.78 -5.99 0.76
N PRO A 292 -9.00 -5.18 1.52
CA PRO A 292 -7.55 -5.23 1.47
C PRO A 292 -6.95 -6.27 2.40
N THR A 293 -7.74 -7.19 2.96
CA THR A 293 -7.27 -8.33 3.76
C THR A 293 -6.44 -9.29 2.90
N ILE A 294 -5.49 -9.99 3.52
CA ILE A 294 -4.68 -11.00 2.83
C ILE A 294 -5.58 -12.14 2.34
N SER A 295 -6.53 -12.57 3.19
CA SER A 295 -7.57 -13.54 2.84
C SER A 295 -8.40 -13.12 1.61
N ALA A 296 -8.83 -11.86 1.53
CA ALA A 296 -9.56 -11.34 0.36
C ALA A 296 -8.69 -11.28 -0.89
N LEU A 297 -7.44 -10.83 -0.78
CA LEU A 297 -6.52 -10.79 -1.91
C LEU A 297 -6.25 -12.19 -2.45
N ARG A 298 -6.09 -13.18 -1.56
CA ARG A 298 -5.99 -14.60 -1.91
C ARG A 298 -7.25 -15.07 -2.64
N ARG A 299 -8.45 -14.80 -2.12
CA ARG A 299 -9.72 -15.16 -2.76
C ARG A 299 -9.95 -14.46 -4.11
N ARG A 300 -9.45 -13.22 -4.25
CA ARG A 300 -9.40 -12.45 -5.50
C ARG A 300 -8.45 -13.03 -6.53
N GLY A 301 -7.55 -13.93 -6.14
CA GLY A 301 -6.57 -14.57 -7.02
C GLY A 301 -5.21 -13.88 -7.09
N TYR A 302 -4.87 -12.99 -6.15
CA TYR A 302 -3.47 -12.58 -5.98
C TYR A 302 -2.64 -13.78 -5.55
N THR A 303 -1.36 -13.79 -5.94
CA THR A 303 -0.43 -14.85 -5.57
C THR A 303 0.50 -14.41 -4.45
N PRO A 304 1.01 -15.34 -3.63
CA PRO A 304 2.06 -15.04 -2.64
C PRO A 304 3.27 -14.36 -3.28
N THR A 305 3.69 -14.82 -4.46
CA THR A 305 4.81 -14.27 -5.22
C THR A 305 4.56 -12.82 -5.62
N SER A 306 3.35 -12.48 -6.08
CA SER A 306 3.00 -11.11 -6.45
C SER A 306 3.03 -10.14 -5.26
N ILE A 307 2.52 -10.57 -4.09
CA ILE A 307 2.52 -9.76 -2.87
C ILE A 307 3.95 -9.54 -2.35
N ARG A 308 4.77 -10.60 -2.32
CA ARG A 308 6.20 -10.48 -1.98
C ARG A 308 6.92 -9.52 -2.91
N LYS A 309 6.66 -9.64 -4.23
CA LYS A 309 7.28 -8.77 -5.23
C LYS A 309 6.86 -7.32 -5.03
N PHE A 310 5.60 -7.08 -4.70
CA PHE A 310 5.09 -5.76 -4.37
C PHE A 310 5.81 -5.15 -3.16
N VAL A 311 5.93 -5.90 -2.05
CA VAL A 311 6.65 -5.44 -0.85
C VAL A 311 8.13 -5.14 -1.14
N GLU A 312 8.81 -6.01 -1.90
CA GLU A 312 10.20 -5.80 -2.33
C GLU A 312 10.34 -4.50 -3.15
N THR A 313 9.39 -4.27 -4.06
CA THR A 313 9.41 -3.11 -4.97
C THR A 313 9.12 -1.80 -4.25
N VAL A 314 8.20 -1.81 -3.27
CA VAL A 314 7.91 -0.65 -2.41
C VAL A 314 9.12 -0.29 -1.53
N GLY A 315 9.84 -1.31 -1.05
CA GLY A 315 11.03 -1.14 -0.22
C GLY A 315 10.74 -0.59 1.18
N VAL A 316 11.83 -0.26 1.89
CA VAL A 316 11.79 0.15 3.30
C VAL A 316 12.28 1.59 3.42
N ALA A 317 11.44 2.46 3.99
CA ALA A 317 11.71 3.89 4.15
C ALA A 317 11.34 4.38 5.55
N LYS A 318 11.93 5.53 5.95
CA LYS A 318 11.60 6.26 7.20
C LYS A 318 10.60 7.41 7.00
N ARG A 319 10.04 7.54 5.80
CA ARG A 319 9.04 8.56 5.47
C ARG A 319 7.78 7.88 4.99
N GLU A 320 6.65 8.36 5.48
CA GLU A 320 5.35 7.92 4.98
C GLU A 320 5.20 8.30 3.52
N ASN A 321 4.63 7.36 2.77
CA ASN A 321 4.29 7.55 1.37
C ASN A 321 3.03 6.76 1.06
N VAL A 322 2.21 7.29 0.17
CA VAL A 322 1.06 6.58 -0.38
C VAL A 322 1.52 5.90 -1.67
N ILE A 323 1.39 4.58 -1.70
CA ILE A 323 1.70 3.76 -2.86
C ILE A 323 0.45 3.67 -3.73
N ASP A 324 0.60 3.88 -5.04
CA ASP A 324 -0.51 3.71 -5.95
C ASP A 324 -0.91 2.22 -6.07
N VAL A 325 -2.19 1.91 -5.91
CA VAL A 325 -2.72 0.53 -6.03
C VAL A 325 -2.41 -0.12 -7.39
N SER A 326 -2.18 0.67 -8.44
CA SER A 326 -1.73 0.16 -9.75
C SER A 326 -0.40 -0.60 -9.67
N LEU A 327 0.48 -0.30 -8.70
CA LEU A 327 1.71 -1.06 -8.50
C LEU A 327 1.41 -2.48 -8.00
N LEU A 328 0.44 -2.63 -7.10
CA LEU A 328 -0.01 -3.93 -6.62
C LEU A 328 -0.64 -4.74 -7.77
N GLU A 329 -1.51 -4.11 -8.57
CA GLU A 329 -2.09 -4.70 -9.79
C GLU A 329 -1.03 -5.07 -10.83
N PHE A 330 0.04 -4.26 -10.95
CA PHE A 330 1.18 -4.55 -11.82
C PHE A 330 1.93 -5.82 -11.38
N CYS A 331 2.23 -5.95 -10.09
CA CYS A 331 2.95 -7.12 -9.57
C CYS A 331 2.20 -8.43 -9.81
N VAL A 332 0.87 -8.46 -9.60
CA VAL A 332 0.08 -9.67 -9.88
C VAL A 332 -0.05 -9.95 -11.37
N ARG A 333 -0.14 -8.93 -12.21
CA ARG A 333 -0.18 -9.09 -13.67
C ARG A 333 1.11 -9.70 -14.20
N GLU A 334 2.25 -9.22 -13.75
CA GLU A 334 3.57 -9.75 -14.17
C GLU A 334 3.78 -11.20 -13.74
N ASP A 335 3.30 -11.56 -12.55
CA ASP A 335 3.37 -12.92 -12.04
C ASP A 335 2.48 -13.86 -12.85
N LEU A 336 1.18 -13.53 -12.96
CA LEU A 336 0.20 -14.35 -13.68
C LEU A 336 0.46 -14.42 -15.19
N ASN A 337 1.09 -13.40 -15.79
CA ASN A 337 1.51 -13.48 -17.19
C ASN A 337 2.50 -14.63 -17.41
N LYS A 338 3.31 -14.99 -16.42
CA LYS A 338 4.28 -16.09 -16.56
C LYS A 338 3.66 -17.44 -16.23
N THR A 339 2.71 -17.49 -15.30
CA THR A 339 2.25 -18.75 -14.70
C THR A 339 0.87 -19.20 -15.16
N ALA A 340 -0.05 -18.28 -15.49
CA ALA A 340 -1.45 -18.63 -15.75
C ALA A 340 -1.67 -19.20 -17.17
N PRO A 341 -2.35 -20.35 -17.32
CA PRO A 341 -2.80 -20.84 -18.62
C PRO A 341 -3.80 -19.88 -19.30
N ARG A 342 -3.67 -19.73 -20.62
CA ARG A 342 -4.53 -18.88 -21.47
C ARG A 342 -5.71 -19.69 -21.99
N VAL A 343 -6.90 -19.38 -21.51
CA VAL A 343 -8.16 -20.05 -21.87
C VAL A 343 -9.13 -19.12 -22.56
N MET A 344 -10.07 -19.69 -23.32
CA MET A 344 -11.12 -18.91 -23.98
C MET A 344 -12.35 -18.81 -23.09
N ALA A 345 -12.81 -17.58 -22.91
CA ALA A 345 -14.03 -17.25 -22.21
C ALA A 345 -14.66 -16.04 -22.90
N VAL A 346 -16.00 -16.00 -22.95
CA VAL A 346 -16.76 -14.88 -23.49
C VAL A 346 -17.64 -14.30 -22.38
N LEU A 347 -17.48 -13.02 -22.08
CA LEU A 347 -18.15 -12.36 -20.95
C LEU A 347 -19.41 -11.59 -21.35
N ASP A 348 -19.42 -10.96 -22.52
CA ASP A 348 -20.61 -10.33 -23.11
C ASP A 348 -20.93 -11.04 -24.44
N PRO A 349 -21.67 -12.17 -24.40
CA PRO A 349 -21.82 -13.05 -25.56
C PRO A 349 -22.76 -12.48 -26.62
N VAL A 350 -22.33 -12.58 -27.88
CA VAL A 350 -23.19 -12.49 -29.07
C VAL A 350 -23.02 -13.74 -29.93
N LYS A 351 -24.13 -14.27 -30.46
CA LYS A 351 -24.12 -15.48 -31.29
C LYS A 351 -23.46 -15.19 -32.64
N LEU A 352 -22.55 -16.06 -33.05
CA LEU A 352 -21.90 -16.05 -34.35
C LEU A 352 -22.18 -17.38 -35.07
N VAL A 353 -22.72 -17.33 -36.29
CA VAL A 353 -23.05 -18.50 -37.11
C VAL A 353 -22.23 -18.50 -38.40
N ILE A 354 -21.47 -19.57 -38.61
CA ILE A 354 -20.67 -19.80 -39.82
C ILE A 354 -21.54 -20.55 -40.84
N THR A 355 -22.09 -19.82 -41.81
CA THR A 355 -23.14 -20.32 -42.71
C THR A 355 -22.67 -21.39 -43.70
N ASN A 356 -21.40 -21.35 -44.10
CA ASN A 356 -20.77 -22.32 -44.99
C ASN A 356 -20.00 -23.43 -44.25
N TYR A 357 -20.11 -23.52 -42.92
CA TYR A 357 -19.56 -24.65 -42.17
C TYR A 357 -20.53 -25.85 -42.23
N PRO A 358 -20.05 -27.08 -42.48
CA PRO A 358 -20.94 -28.24 -42.60
C PRO A 358 -21.78 -28.48 -41.34
N LYS A 359 -23.10 -28.61 -41.51
CA LYS A 359 -24.04 -28.82 -40.39
C LYS A 359 -23.67 -30.09 -39.63
N GLY A 360 -23.64 -29.99 -38.29
CA GLY A 360 -23.31 -31.11 -37.39
C GLY A 360 -21.83 -31.52 -37.36
N LYS A 361 -20.96 -30.88 -38.14
CA LYS A 361 -19.51 -31.09 -38.05
C LYS A 361 -18.98 -30.47 -36.76
N GLU A 362 -18.03 -31.18 -36.15
CA GLU A 362 -17.30 -30.76 -34.96
C GLU A 362 -15.82 -31.05 -35.16
N GLU A 363 -14.97 -30.14 -34.69
CA GLU A 363 -13.52 -30.31 -34.72
C GLU A 363 -12.92 -29.99 -33.36
N TRP A 364 -11.82 -30.66 -33.02
CA TRP A 364 -11.04 -30.38 -31.82
C TRP A 364 -9.72 -29.74 -32.25
N LEU A 365 -9.58 -28.46 -31.94
CA LEU A 365 -8.44 -27.63 -32.32
C LEU A 365 -7.40 -27.60 -31.21
N GLU A 366 -6.12 -27.57 -31.59
CA GLU A 366 -5.03 -27.50 -30.63
C GLU A 366 -4.71 -26.05 -30.26
N ALA A 367 -4.62 -25.78 -28.96
CA ALA A 367 -4.29 -24.48 -28.41
C ALA A 367 -3.17 -24.60 -27.37
N GLU A 368 -2.15 -23.75 -27.50
CA GLU A 368 -1.11 -23.63 -26.49
C GLU A 368 -1.68 -23.15 -25.15
N ASN A 369 -1.22 -23.74 -24.04
CA ASN A 369 -1.66 -23.33 -22.71
C ASN A 369 -1.00 -22.04 -22.26
N ASN A 370 0.31 -21.89 -22.47
CA ASN A 370 1.01 -20.68 -22.07
C ASN A 370 2.14 -20.37 -23.08
N PRO A 371 2.09 -19.23 -23.80
CA PRO A 371 3.17 -18.86 -24.72
C PRO A 371 4.48 -18.47 -24.02
N GLU A 372 4.44 -18.16 -22.72
CA GLU A 372 5.62 -17.84 -21.91
C GLU A 372 6.26 -19.09 -21.26
N ASP A 373 5.62 -20.25 -21.39
CA ASP A 373 6.07 -21.51 -20.79
C ASP A 373 5.83 -22.70 -21.75
N GLU A 374 6.88 -23.09 -22.47
CA GLU A 374 6.83 -24.24 -23.39
C GLU A 374 6.48 -25.56 -22.68
N ALA A 375 6.75 -25.69 -21.37
CA ALA A 375 6.43 -26.88 -20.59
C ALA A 375 4.94 -26.96 -20.20
N ALA A 376 4.18 -25.88 -20.34
CA ALA A 376 2.74 -25.84 -20.04
C ALA A 376 1.90 -26.69 -21.02
N GLY A 377 2.48 -27.12 -22.15
CA GLY A 377 1.85 -27.98 -23.13
C GLY A 377 0.69 -27.34 -23.90
N SER A 378 -0.14 -28.18 -24.50
CA SER A 378 -1.31 -27.79 -25.28
C SER A 378 -2.58 -28.46 -24.76
N ARG A 379 -3.73 -27.94 -25.18
CA ARG A 379 -5.04 -28.53 -24.94
C ARG A 379 -5.90 -28.52 -26.20
N LYS A 380 -6.97 -29.29 -26.18
CA LYS A 380 -7.95 -29.33 -27.27
C LYS A 380 -9.15 -28.46 -26.94
N VAL A 381 -9.59 -27.66 -27.92
CA VAL A 381 -10.75 -26.78 -27.83
C VAL A 381 -11.75 -27.15 -28.94
N PRO A 382 -13.03 -27.39 -28.62
CA PRO A 382 -14.01 -27.76 -29.63
C PRO A 382 -14.43 -26.57 -30.48
N PHE A 383 -14.57 -26.79 -31.78
CA PHE A 383 -15.02 -25.84 -32.79
C PHE A 383 -16.26 -26.37 -33.51
N SER A 384 -17.21 -25.49 -33.77
CA SER A 384 -18.49 -25.78 -34.43
C SER A 384 -18.93 -24.60 -35.28
N GLY A 385 -19.99 -24.79 -36.08
CA GLY A 385 -20.59 -23.71 -36.88
C GLY A 385 -21.29 -22.62 -36.06
N GLU A 386 -21.61 -22.88 -34.78
CA GLU A 386 -22.24 -21.91 -33.88
C GLU A 386 -21.30 -21.60 -32.70
N LEU A 387 -20.93 -20.33 -32.56
CA LEU A 387 -19.95 -19.84 -31.59
C LEU A 387 -20.51 -18.63 -30.82
N TYR A 388 -20.00 -18.38 -29.61
CA TYR A 388 -20.07 -17.07 -28.97
C TYR A 388 -18.76 -16.32 -29.17
N ILE A 389 -18.88 -15.00 -29.37
CA ILE A 389 -17.79 -14.02 -29.33
C ILE A 389 -18.20 -12.86 -28.42
N GLU A 390 -17.25 -11.99 -28.04
CA GLU A 390 -17.60 -10.75 -27.34
C GLU A 390 -18.44 -9.84 -28.24
N ARG A 391 -19.49 -9.26 -27.67
CA ARG A 391 -20.32 -8.25 -28.34
C ARG A 391 -19.50 -7.06 -28.82
N GLU A 392 -18.50 -6.64 -28.05
CA GLU A 392 -17.61 -5.53 -28.42
C GLU A 392 -16.66 -5.85 -29.61
N ASP A 393 -16.53 -7.12 -29.98
CA ASP A 393 -15.70 -7.56 -31.11
C ASP A 393 -16.42 -7.46 -32.46
N PHE A 394 -17.68 -7.02 -32.48
CA PHE A 394 -18.42 -6.80 -33.71
C PHE A 394 -19.00 -5.39 -33.79
N LYS A 395 -18.91 -4.79 -34.99
CA LYS A 395 -19.68 -3.60 -35.38
C LYS A 395 -20.09 -3.73 -36.83
N GLU A 396 -21.32 -3.33 -37.17
CA GLU A 396 -21.77 -3.34 -38.58
C GLU A 396 -20.84 -2.49 -39.44
N GLU A 397 -20.57 -1.26 -38.98
CA GLU A 397 -19.63 -0.34 -39.59
C GLU A 397 -18.67 0.22 -38.54
N ALA A 398 -17.39 0.30 -38.92
CA ALA A 398 -16.37 0.91 -38.06
C ALA A 398 -15.24 1.53 -38.87
N GLY A 399 -14.65 2.59 -38.31
CA GLY A 399 -13.50 3.27 -38.89
C GLY A 399 -12.23 2.42 -38.96
N ARG A 400 -11.18 2.95 -39.59
CA ARG A 400 -9.91 2.23 -39.85
C ARG A 400 -9.17 1.71 -38.59
N LYS A 401 -9.50 2.22 -37.41
CA LYS A 401 -8.89 1.85 -36.11
C LYS A 401 -9.58 0.65 -35.42
N PHE A 402 -10.68 0.15 -35.97
CA PHE A 402 -11.34 -1.05 -35.46
C PHE A 402 -10.83 -2.28 -36.21
N PHE A 403 -10.06 -3.11 -35.51
CA PHE A 403 -9.41 -4.30 -36.09
C PHE A 403 -10.19 -5.60 -35.88
N ARG A 404 -11.38 -5.53 -35.27
CA ARG A 404 -12.26 -6.69 -35.07
C ARG A 404 -13.28 -6.81 -36.21
N LEU A 405 -14.28 -7.69 -36.05
CA LEU A 405 -15.17 -8.09 -37.14
C LEU A 405 -16.13 -6.95 -37.53
N THR A 406 -16.22 -6.67 -38.83
CA THR A 406 -17.28 -5.84 -39.42
C THR A 406 -17.87 -6.52 -40.63
N LEU A 407 -19.01 -6.02 -41.12
CA LEU A 407 -19.55 -6.49 -42.38
C LEU A 407 -18.54 -6.28 -43.52
N GLY A 408 -18.41 -7.28 -44.38
CA GLY A 408 -17.50 -7.31 -45.52
C GLY A 408 -16.01 -7.50 -45.19
N LYS A 409 -15.61 -7.56 -43.91
CA LYS A 409 -14.20 -7.70 -43.50
C LYS A 409 -13.91 -9.05 -42.86
N GLU A 410 -12.64 -9.43 -42.96
CA GLU A 410 -12.11 -10.67 -42.40
C GLU A 410 -11.44 -10.47 -41.04
N VAL A 411 -11.56 -11.47 -40.16
CA VAL A 411 -10.86 -11.56 -38.87
C VAL A 411 -10.46 -13.02 -38.61
N ARG A 412 -9.41 -13.24 -37.81
CA ARG A 412 -9.03 -14.60 -37.38
C ARG A 412 -9.74 -14.98 -36.09
N LEU A 413 -10.25 -16.20 -36.03
CA LEU A 413 -10.60 -16.85 -34.77
C LEU A 413 -9.35 -17.53 -34.20
N LYS A 414 -8.99 -17.23 -32.96
CA LYS A 414 -7.78 -17.74 -32.28
C LYS A 414 -7.74 -19.27 -32.35
N ASN A 415 -6.59 -19.82 -32.76
CA ASN A 415 -6.33 -21.25 -32.98
C ASN A 415 -7.26 -21.94 -34.02
N ALA A 416 -8.09 -21.18 -34.75
CA ALA A 416 -9.10 -21.68 -35.68
C ALA A 416 -8.91 -21.06 -37.09
N TYR A 417 -9.99 -20.60 -37.71
CA TYR A 417 -10.03 -20.17 -39.11
C TYR A 417 -10.16 -18.64 -39.24
N ILE A 418 -9.94 -18.12 -40.45
CA ILE A 418 -10.35 -16.78 -40.85
C ILE A 418 -11.84 -16.82 -41.22
N ILE A 419 -12.60 -15.86 -40.70
CA ILE A 419 -14.01 -15.65 -41.01
C ILE A 419 -14.24 -14.27 -41.62
N LYS A 420 -15.33 -14.11 -42.36
CA LYS A 420 -15.79 -12.85 -42.95
C LYS A 420 -17.23 -12.54 -42.53
N GLY A 421 -17.47 -11.35 -41.99
CA GLY A 421 -18.82 -10.93 -41.59
C GLY A 421 -19.69 -10.63 -42.80
N GLU A 422 -20.86 -11.26 -42.91
CA GLU A 422 -21.74 -11.12 -44.09
C GLU A 422 -23.01 -10.34 -43.75
N GLN A 423 -23.71 -10.70 -42.66
CA GLN A 423 -24.94 -10.01 -42.24
C GLN A 423 -25.20 -10.17 -40.74
N VAL A 424 -26.21 -9.46 -40.23
CA VAL A 424 -26.65 -9.51 -38.83
C VAL A 424 -28.15 -9.70 -38.73
N ILE A 425 -28.59 -10.36 -37.66
CA ILE A 425 -29.98 -10.43 -37.23
C ILE A 425 -30.12 -9.54 -35.99
N LYS A 426 -31.20 -8.76 -35.97
CA LYS A 426 -31.54 -7.85 -34.88
C LYS A 426 -32.90 -8.18 -34.30
N ASP A 427 -33.08 -7.87 -33.03
CA ASP A 427 -34.41 -7.88 -32.39
C ASP A 427 -35.24 -6.64 -32.76
N ALA A 428 -36.43 -6.53 -32.19
CA ALA A 428 -37.36 -5.41 -32.42
C ALA A 428 -36.83 -4.05 -31.92
N GLU A 429 -35.88 -4.06 -30.98
CA GLU A 429 -35.26 -2.87 -30.40
C GLU A 429 -33.98 -2.46 -31.17
N GLY A 430 -33.55 -3.27 -32.13
CA GLY A 430 -32.37 -3.04 -32.95
C GLY A 430 -31.09 -3.62 -32.37
N ASN A 431 -31.15 -4.40 -31.28
CA ASN A 431 -29.98 -5.04 -30.71
C ASN A 431 -29.56 -6.24 -31.57
N ILE A 432 -28.26 -6.42 -31.78
CA ILE A 432 -27.72 -7.54 -32.54
C ILE A 432 -27.82 -8.83 -31.72
N THR A 433 -28.57 -9.80 -32.23
CA THR A 433 -28.77 -11.11 -31.60
C THR A 433 -27.92 -12.21 -32.24
N GLU A 434 -27.65 -12.11 -33.55
CA GLU A 434 -26.85 -13.07 -34.29
C GLU A 434 -26.03 -12.37 -35.38
N ILE A 435 -24.77 -12.77 -35.53
CA ILE A 435 -23.88 -12.37 -36.61
C ILE A 435 -23.67 -13.58 -37.51
N GLN A 436 -23.89 -13.40 -38.81
CA GLN A 436 -23.67 -14.46 -39.79
C GLN A 436 -22.39 -14.18 -40.59
N CYS A 437 -21.53 -15.19 -40.66
CA CYS A 437 -20.25 -15.10 -41.33
C CYS A 437 -20.00 -16.31 -42.23
N THR A 438 -19.03 -16.19 -43.12
CA THR A 438 -18.43 -17.32 -43.83
C THR A 438 -17.02 -17.59 -43.30
N TYR A 439 -16.53 -18.81 -43.41
CA TYR A 439 -15.13 -19.15 -43.10
C TYR A 439 -14.37 -19.63 -44.35
N ASP A 440 -13.05 -19.47 -44.32
CA ASP A 440 -12.13 -20.04 -45.31
C ASP A 440 -11.61 -21.41 -44.84
N PRO A 441 -12.00 -22.54 -45.47
CA PRO A 441 -11.61 -23.89 -45.02
C PRO A 441 -10.10 -24.16 -45.05
N LYS A 442 -9.34 -23.42 -45.86
CA LYS A 442 -7.88 -23.58 -45.95
C LYS A 442 -7.13 -22.71 -44.96
N SER A 443 -7.80 -21.83 -44.23
CA SER A 443 -7.16 -20.84 -43.35
C SER A 443 -6.84 -21.32 -41.93
N LYS A 444 -7.00 -22.64 -41.66
CA LYS A 444 -6.80 -23.25 -40.33
C LYS A 444 -5.44 -22.85 -39.75
N SER A 445 -5.46 -22.26 -38.57
CA SER A 445 -4.24 -21.81 -37.87
C SER A 445 -3.26 -22.95 -37.69
N GLY A 446 -1.97 -22.71 -37.97
CA GLY A 446 -0.90 -23.70 -37.87
C GLY A 446 -0.83 -24.75 -38.99
N SER A 447 -1.77 -24.77 -39.95
CA SER A 447 -1.77 -25.77 -41.04
C SER A 447 -0.69 -25.57 -42.11
N GLY A 448 -0.09 -24.38 -42.20
CA GLY A 448 1.00 -24.09 -43.14
C GLY A 448 0.58 -23.78 -44.58
N THR A 449 -0.72 -23.81 -44.89
CA THR A 449 -1.28 -23.37 -46.18
C THR A 449 -1.05 -21.88 -46.42
N GLU A 450 -1.11 -21.44 -47.67
CA GLU A 450 -0.98 -20.01 -48.02
C GLU A 450 -2.11 -19.18 -47.40
N GLU A 451 -3.34 -19.69 -47.38
CA GLU A 451 -4.47 -19.04 -46.75
C GLU A 451 -4.32 -18.97 -45.22
N SER A 452 -3.70 -19.96 -44.57
CA SER A 452 -3.44 -19.91 -43.12
C SER A 452 -2.43 -18.85 -42.74
N LYS A 453 -1.51 -18.49 -43.63
CA LYS A 453 -0.52 -17.41 -43.46
C LYS A 453 -1.07 -16.04 -43.85
N ARG A 454 -2.30 -15.97 -44.40
CA ARG A 454 -2.96 -14.70 -44.76
C ARG A 454 -3.02 -13.79 -43.53
N ASN A 455 -2.48 -12.58 -43.70
CA ASN A 455 -2.45 -11.57 -42.66
C ASN A 455 -3.80 -10.87 -42.57
N VAL A 456 -4.43 -10.94 -41.39
CA VAL A 456 -5.67 -10.24 -41.06
C VAL A 456 -5.42 -9.35 -39.84
N LYS A 457 -6.14 -8.23 -39.76
CA LYS A 457 -5.82 -7.15 -38.80
C LYS A 457 -6.09 -7.50 -37.34
N GLY A 458 -6.91 -8.50 -37.06
CA GLY A 458 -7.29 -8.87 -35.71
C GLY A 458 -7.52 -10.36 -35.53
N THR A 459 -7.44 -10.78 -34.27
CA THR A 459 -7.70 -12.14 -33.82
C THR A 459 -8.68 -12.07 -32.64
N LEU A 460 -9.76 -12.83 -32.70
CA LEU A 460 -10.80 -12.89 -31.66
C LEU A 460 -10.71 -14.21 -30.91
N HIS A 461 -10.98 -14.17 -29.61
CA HIS A 461 -11.31 -15.37 -28.85
C HIS A 461 -12.80 -15.69 -29.05
N TRP A 462 -13.16 -16.94 -28.76
CA TRP A 462 -14.49 -17.47 -29.05
C TRP A 462 -14.71 -18.74 -28.21
N VAL A 463 -15.96 -19.14 -28.03
CA VAL A 463 -16.30 -20.45 -27.45
C VAL A 463 -17.40 -21.12 -28.28
N SER A 464 -17.37 -22.45 -28.39
CA SER A 464 -18.41 -23.20 -29.10
C SER A 464 -19.69 -23.28 -28.26
N ILE A 465 -20.83 -22.84 -28.80
CA ILE A 465 -22.10 -22.75 -28.04
C ILE A 465 -22.51 -24.11 -27.47
N ARG A 466 -22.36 -25.19 -28.25
CA ARG A 466 -22.72 -26.54 -27.85
C ARG A 466 -21.92 -27.07 -26.65
N HIS A 467 -20.72 -26.55 -26.46
CA HIS A 467 -19.75 -27.08 -25.49
C HIS A 467 -19.42 -26.11 -24.36
N ALA A 468 -19.78 -24.84 -24.51
CA ALA A 468 -19.45 -23.82 -23.54
C ALA A 468 -20.15 -24.09 -22.22
N ILE A 469 -19.44 -23.84 -21.13
CA ILE A 469 -19.98 -23.92 -19.77
C ILE A 469 -20.41 -22.52 -19.39
N ALA A 470 -21.70 -22.37 -19.06
CA ALA A 470 -22.20 -21.13 -18.46
C ALA A 470 -21.65 -21.01 -17.05
N SER A 471 -21.06 -19.86 -16.74
CA SER A 471 -20.37 -19.62 -15.47
C SER A 471 -20.72 -18.23 -14.94
N GLU A 472 -20.82 -18.10 -13.63
CA GLU A 472 -20.86 -16.78 -12.99
C GLU A 472 -19.47 -16.16 -13.06
N VAL A 473 -19.40 -14.88 -13.44
CA VAL A 473 -18.15 -14.12 -13.46
C VAL A 473 -18.34 -12.83 -12.66
N ARG A 474 -17.51 -12.67 -11.63
CA ARG A 474 -17.49 -11.54 -10.72
C ARG A 474 -16.37 -10.59 -11.15
N ILE A 475 -16.74 -9.46 -11.73
CA ILE A 475 -15.83 -8.42 -12.19
C ILE A 475 -15.68 -7.39 -11.06
N TYR A 476 -14.54 -7.42 -10.39
CA TYR A 476 -14.20 -6.46 -9.35
C TYR A 476 -13.51 -5.22 -9.91
N ASP A 477 -13.76 -4.09 -9.27
CA ASP A 477 -13.00 -2.85 -9.41
C ASP A 477 -12.51 -2.38 -8.03
N ARG A 478 -11.87 -1.22 -7.94
CA ARG A 478 -11.48 -0.59 -6.68
C ARG A 478 -12.71 -0.31 -5.83
N LEU A 479 -12.63 -0.60 -4.52
CA LEU A 479 -13.74 -0.41 -3.58
C LEU A 479 -14.10 1.08 -3.41
N PHE A 480 -13.10 1.96 -3.47
CA PHE A 480 -13.28 3.40 -3.36
C PHE A 480 -12.94 4.11 -4.67
N SER A 481 -13.67 5.18 -4.97
CA SER A 481 -13.43 6.03 -6.14
C SER A 481 -12.50 7.22 -5.86
N ASP A 482 -12.24 7.52 -4.59
CA ASP A 482 -11.32 8.58 -4.14
C ASP A 482 -9.94 8.00 -3.81
N GLU A 483 -8.87 8.74 -4.13
CA GLU A 483 -7.49 8.30 -3.92
C GLU A 483 -7.14 8.15 -2.43
N ALA A 484 -7.73 8.99 -1.57
CA ALA A 484 -7.53 9.01 -0.13
C ALA A 484 -8.90 9.10 0.57
N PRO A 485 -9.71 8.03 0.51
CA PRO A 485 -11.13 8.05 0.89
C PRO A 485 -11.36 8.46 2.35
N ASP A 486 -10.33 8.36 3.18
CA ASP A 486 -10.41 8.57 4.61
C ASP A 486 -9.56 9.75 5.10
N GLY A 487 -9.05 10.56 4.17
CA GLY A 487 -8.31 11.81 4.41
C GLY A 487 -9.17 13.08 4.45
N HIS A 488 -10.47 12.99 4.17
CA HIS A 488 -11.40 14.12 4.15
C HIS A 488 -11.99 14.35 5.55
N LYS A 489 -11.88 15.58 6.09
CA LYS A 489 -12.36 15.90 7.45
C LYS A 489 -13.87 16.05 7.56
N ASP A 490 -14.51 16.50 6.49
CA ASP A 490 -15.91 16.90 6.47
C ASP A 490 -16.84 15.86 5.80
N LYS A 491 -16.29 14.69 5.45
CA LYS A 491 -17.02 13.63 4.74
C LYS A 491 -16.71 12.27 5.32
N ASP A 492 -17.72 11.41 5.35
CA ASP A 492 -17.53 10.02 5.74
C ASP A 492 -16.93 9.23 4.59
N PHE A 493 -16.06 8.26 4.90
CA PHE A 493 -15.35 7.49 3.88
C PHE A 493 -16.28 6.64 3.02
N VAL A 494 -17.45 6.27 3.57
CA VAL A 494 -18.49 5.51 2.87
C VAL A 494 -19.10 6.29 1.70
N GLU A 495 -19.01 7.63 1.70
CA GLU A 495 -19.47 8.47 0.58
C GLU A 495 -18.62 8.27 -0.69
N PHE A 496 -17.42 7.71 -0.55
CA PHE A 496 -16.50 7.46 -1.67
C PHE A 496 -16.53 6.02 -2.17
N LEU A 497 -17.50 5.21 -1.75
CA LEU A 497 -17.68 3.86 -2.25
C LEU A 497 -17.95 3.88 -3.76
N ASN A 498 -17.26 3.01 -4.49
CA ASN A 498 -17.46 2.83 -5.91
C ASN A 498 -18.68 1.92 -6.14
N PRO A 499 -19.78 2.41 -6.73
CA PRO A 499 -20.97 1.60 -7.01
C PRO A 499 -20.69 0.51 -8.05
N ASP A 500 -19.65 0.68 -8.88
CA ASP A 500 -19.20 -0.30 -9.88
C ASP A 500 -18.11 -1.24 -9.33
N SER A 501 -17.86 -1.27 -8.00
CA SER A 501 -16.82 -2.09 -7.38
C SER A 501 -17.00 -3.61 -7.57
N LEU A 502 -18.22 -4.05 -7.88
CA LEU A 502 -18.56 -5.43 -8.23
C LEU A 502 -19.66 -5.46 -9.29
N LYS A 503 -19.41 -6.18 -10.39
CA LYS A 503 -20.42 -6.59 -11.38
C LYS A 503 -20.44 -8.10 -11.51
N ILE A 504 -21.61 -8.70 -11.30
CA ILE A 504 -21.83 -10.14 -11.49
C ILE A 504 -22.52 -10.32 -12.84
N ILE A 505 -21.93 -11.16 -13.69
CA ILE A 505 -22.45 -11.47 -15.02
C ILE A 505 -22.42 -12.97 -15.28
N THR A 506 -23.19 -13.44 -16.28
CA THR A 506 -23.07 -14.79 -16.79
C THR A 506 -22.18 -14.80 -18.02
N GLY A 507 -21.02 -15.44 -17.92
CA GLY A 507 -20.09 -15.68 -19.01
C GLY A 507 -20.14 -17.12 -19.51
N TYR A 508 -19.41 -17.40 -20.58
CA TYR A 508 -19.31 -18.72 -21.20
C TYR A 508 -17.84 -19.10 -21.36
N VAL A 509 -17.41 -20.19 -20.73
CA VAL A 509 -16.02 -20.66 -20.75
C VAL A 509 -15.86 -21.94 -21.57
N GLU A 510 -14.65 -22.20 -22.07
CA GLU A 510 -14.34 -23.46 -22.75
C GLU A 510 -14.50 -24.70 -21.83
N PRO A 511 -14.91 -25.86 -22.37
CA PRO A 511 -15.24 -27.05 -21.56
C PRO A 511 -14.06 -27.66 -20.81
N GLY A 512 -12.83 -27.30 -21.17
CA GLY A 512 -11.62 -27.75 -20.46
C GLY A 512 -11.57 -27.31 -19.00
N LEU A 513 -12.35 -26.29 -18.62
CA LEU A 513 -12.40 -25.79 -17.25
C LEU A 513 -13.42 -26.50 -16.34
N LYS A 514 -14.14 -27.51 -16.83
CA LYS A 514 -15.20 -28.20 -16.05
C LYS A 514 -14.71 -28.74 -14.70
N ASP A 515 -13.44 -29.14 -14.63
CA ASP A 515 -12.80 -29.75 -13.46
C ASP A 515 -11.87 -28.76 -12.72
N ALA A 516 -11.97 -27.46 -13.04
CA ALA A 516 -11.18 -26.42 -12.39
C ALA A 516 -11.53 -26.33 -10.90
N LYS A 517 -10.51 -26.20 -10.06
CA LYS A 517 -10.63 -26.20 -8.60
C LYS A 517 -10.57 -24.78 -8.06
N PRO A 518 -11.14 -24.52 -6.88
CA PRO A 518 -10.98 -23.24 -6.20
C PRO A 518 -9.52 -22.78 -6.19
N LEU A 519 -9.32 -21.49 -6.46
CA LEU A 519 -8.02 -20.82 -6.62
C LEU A 519 -7.20 -21.21 -7.85
N ASP A 520 -7.66 -22.11 -8.74
CA ASP A 520 -7.04 -22.28 -10.05
C ASP A 520 -7.10 -20.96 -10.82
N GLN A 521 -5.99 -20.59 -11.47
CA GLN A 521 -5.80 -19.30 -12.10
C GLN A 521 -5.71 -19.42 -13.61
N PHE A 522 -6.36 -18.51 -14.32
CA PHE A 522 -6.40 -18.50 -15.77
C PHE A 522 -6.28 -17.08 -16.31
N GLN A 523 -5.63 -16.95 -17.46
CA GLN A 523 -5.81 -15.77 -18.28
C GLN A 523 -6.96 -16.03 -19.26
N PHE A 524 -8.08 -15.31 -19.08
CA PHE A 524 -9.11 -15.27 -20.10
C PHE A 524 -8.59 -14.39 -21.24
N GLN A 525 -8.43 -14.99 -22.42
CA GLN A 525 -7.76 -14.33 -23.53
C GLN A 525 -8.35 -12.95 -23.82
N ARG A 526 -7.48 -11.95 -23.94
CA ARG A 526 -7.80 -10.52 -24.17
C ARG A 526 -8.59 -9.81 -23.06
N LEU A 527 -9.05 -10.50 -22.03
CA LEU A 527 -9.94 -9.94 -21.00
C LEU A 527 -9.20 -9.61 -19.69
N GLY A 528 -8.38 -10.54 -19.20
CA GLY A 528 -7.71 -10.39 -17.91
C GLY A 528 -7.32 -11.71 -17.29
N TYR A 529 -6.93 -11.64 -16.02
CA TYR A 529 -6.65 -12.81 -15.20
C TYR A 529 -7.80 -13.03 -14.22
N PHE A 530 -8.15 -14.29 -14.06
CA PHE A 530 -9.28 -14.76 -13.28
C PHE A 530 -8.86 -15.97 -12.45
N ASN A 531 -9.52 -16.17 -11.31
CA ASN A 531 -9.41 -17.41 -10.56
C ASN A 531 -10.78 -18.00 -10.27
N VAL A 532 -10.82 -19.30 -10.03
CA VAL A 532 -12.02 -19.98 -9.56
C VAL A 532 -12.27 -19.58 -8.09
N ASP A 533 -13.48 -19.13 -7.78
CA ASP A 533 -13.90 -18.79 -6.42
C ASP A 533 -14.31 -20.06 -5.65
N SER A 534 -14.18 -20.01 -4.32
CA SER A 534 -14.60 -21.08 -3.41
C SER A 534 -16.09 -21.37 -3.45
N ASP A 535 -16.92 -20.43 -3.91
CA ASP A 535 -18.37 -20.62 -4.08
C ASP A 535 -18.69 -21.54 -5.28
N SER A 536 -17.69 -21.93 -6.08
CA SER A 536 -17.88 -22.86 -7.19
C SER A 536 -18.31 -24.25 -6.72
N THR A 537 -19.27 -24.85 -7.43
CA THR A 537 -19.74 -26.21 -7.17
C THR A 537 -19.64 -27.07 -8.43
N SER A 538 -19.84 -28.39 -8.29
CA SER A 538 -19.87 -29.29 -9.44
C SER A 538 -21.02 -28.90 -10.38
N GLY A 539 -20.67 -28.36 -11.56
CA GLY A 539 -21.63 -27.90 -12.57
C GLY A 539 -21.98 -26.41 -12.52
N ALA A 540 -21.51 -25.66 -11.53
CA ALA A 540 -21.67 -24.21 -11.47
C ALA A 540 -20.34 -23.54 -11.06
N LEU A 541 -19.58 -23.12 -12.07
CA LEU A 541 -18.30 -22.45 -11.86
C LEU A 541 -18.52 -20.96 -11.62
N VAL A 542 -17.77 -20.42 -10.65
CA VAL A 542 -17.72 -19.00 -10.32
C VAL A 542 -16.30 -18.52 -10.51
N PHE A 543 -16.11 -17.48 -11.32
CA PHE A 543 -14.80 -16.88 -11.58
C PHE A 543 -14.73 -15.46 -11.02
N ASN A 544 -13.70 -15.18 -10.24
CA ASN A 544 -13.34 -13.83 -9.82
C ASN A 544 -12.35 -13.22 -10.80
N LYS A 545 -12.58 -11.98 -11.24
CA LYS A 545 -11.56 -11.21 -11.96
C LYS A 545 -10.50 -10.73 -10.97
N THR A 546 -9.31 -11.28 -11.07
CA THR A 546 -8.15 -10.85 -10.28
C THR A 546 -7.70 -9.45 -10.72
N VAL A 547 -7.35 -9.31 -12.01
CA VAL A 547 -6.87 -8.06 -12.60
C VAL A 547 -7.08 -8.02 -14.12
N GLY A 548 -7.27 -6.83 -14.70
CA GLY A 548 -7.28 -6.64 -16.16
C GLY A 548 -5.88 -6.72 -16.78
N LEU A 549 -5.81 -6.94 -18.10
CA LEU A 549 -4.54 -7.02 -18.85
C LEU A 549 -3.76 -5.69 -18.88
N ARG A 550 -4.42 -4.57 -18.62
CA ARG A 550 -3.82 -3.23 -18.59
C ARG A 550 -4.52 -2.41 -17.51
N ASP A 551 -3.82 -1.40 -17.02
CA ASP A 551 -4.40 -0.40 -16.13
C ASP A 551 -5.39 0.49 -16.90
N THR A 552 -6.65 0.45 -16.50
CA THR A 552 -7.74 1.29 -17.04
C THR A 552 -7.87 2.60 -16.26
N TRP A 553 -7.48 2.65 -14.99
CA TRP A 553 -7.55 3.82 -14.13
C TRP A 553 -6.54 4.89 -14.53
N ALA A 554 -5.38 4.51 -15.06
CA ALA A 554 -4.43 5.44 -15.66
C ALA A 554 -5.04 6.30 -16.80
N LYS A 555 -6.11 5.80 -17.46
CA LYS A 555 -6.84 6.53 -18.52
C LYS A 555 -8.12 7.21 -18.03
N VAL A 556 -8.66 6.75 -16.89
CA VAL A 556 -9.92 7.22 -16.31
C VAL A 556 -9.73 8.37 -15.34
N LYS A 557 -8.48 8.80 -15.03
CA LYS A 557 -8.24 10.09 -14.33
C LYS A 557 -9.19 11.15 -14.90
N PRO A 558 -10.20 11.60 -14.13
CA PRO A 558 -11.09 12.61 -14.61
C PRO A 558 -10.23 13.85 -14.87
N VAL A 559 -10.38 14.44 -16.04
CA VAL A 559 -10.23 15.90 -16.12
C VAL A 559 -11.26 16.41 -15.12
N SER A 560 -10.80 16.92 -13.98
CA SER A 560 -11.64 17.51 -12.95
C SER A 560 -12.51 18.59 -13.59
N THR A 561 -13.74 18.21 -13.92
CA THR A 561 -14.78 19.11 -14.38
C THR A 561 -15.42 19.68 -13.14
N HIS A 562 -14.82 20.76 -12.61
CA HIS A 562 -15.57 21.65 -11.73
C HIS A 562 -16.76 22.19 -12.52
N GLN A 563 -17.97 21.76 -12.16
CA GLN A 563 -19.20 22.29 -12.71
C GLN A 563 -19.33 23.79 -12.40
N ASN A 564 -19.69 24.53 -13.45
CA ASN A 564 -19.99 25.95 -13.46
C ASN A 564 -20.99 26.36 -12.37
N ILE A 565 -20.51 26.99 -11.30
CA ILE A 565 -21.26 28.04 -10.63
C ILE A 565 -20.66 29.36 -11.11
N LYS A 566 -21.40 30.06 -11.97
CA LYS A 566 -21.02 31.38 -12.50
C LYS A 566 -20.71 32.34 -11.35
N LYS A 567 -19.43 32.59 -11.11
CA LYS A 567 -18.93 33.88 -10.62
C LYS A 567 -17.70 34.27 -11.46
N GLN A 568 -17.64 35.57 -11.71
CA GLN A 568 -16.81 36.30 -12.66
C GLN A 568 -15.32 35.91 -12.68
N PRO A 569 -14.61 36.13 -13.81
CA PRO A 569 -13.31 35.53 -14.05
C PRO A 569 -12.22 36.13 -13.15
N GLN A 570 -11.68 35.32 -12.24
CA GLN A 570 -10.37 35.51 -11.64
C GLN A 570 -9.54 34.24 -11.84
N ASN A 571 -8.54 34.33 -12.72
CA ASN A 571 -7.52 33.31 -12.98
C ASN A 571 -6.50 33.29 -11.83
N GLN A 572 -6.36 32.18 -11.10
CA GLN A 572 -5.10 31.86 -10.38
C GLN A 572 -4.80 30.35 -10.45
N GLN A 573 -3.72 30.03 -11.17
CA GLN A 573 -3.05 28.72 -11.17
C GLN A 573 -2.31 28.53 -9.83
N LYS A 574 -2.48 27.39 -9.14
CA LYS A 574 -1.53 27.00 -8.06
C LYS A 574 -0.24 26.47 -8.70
N GLY A 575 0.67 27.39 -9.03
CA GLY A 575 2.02 27.12 -9.48
C GLY A 575 2.98 26.74 -8.35
N ILE A 576 4.22 26.38 -8.71
CA ILE A 576 5.36 26.23 -7.78
C ILE A 576 5.45 27.52 -6.95
N PRO A 577 5.65 27.46 -5.61
CA PRO A 577 5.85 28.65 -4.80
C PRO A 577 6.93 29.54 -5.44
N PRO A 578 6.67 30.84 -5.68
CA PRO A 578 7.58 31.70 -6.44
C PRO A 578 9.04 31.70 -5.92
N ILE A 579 9.21 31.62 -4.59
CA ILE A 579 10.53 31.53 -3.96
C ILE A 579 11.29 30.24 -4.34
N GLU A 580 10.58 29.13 -4.53
CA GLU A 580 11.17 27.87 -4.99
C GLU A 580 11.49 27.92 -6.49
N GLU A 581 10.76 28.69 -7.29
CA GLU A 581 11.10 28.95 -8.68
C GLU A 581 12.40 29.75 -8.82
N ILE A 582 12.60 30.77 -7.99
CA ILE A 582 13.86 31.54 -7.93
C ILE A 582 15.05 30.64 -7.56
N LYS A 583 14.90 29.83 -6.50
CA LYS A 583 15.96 28.87 -6.09
C LYS A 583 16.26 27.86 -7.20
N ARG A 584 15.24 27.34 -7.88
CA ARG A 584 15.39 26.37 -8.97
C ARG A 584 16.09 26.98 -10.18
N ALA A 585 15.75 28.22 -10.55
CA ALA A 585 16.40 28.95 -11.63
C ALA A 585 17.87 29.28 -11.27
N GLY A 586 18.12 29.74 -10.05
CA GLY A 586 19.46 30.07 -9.55
C GLY A 586 20.44 28.89 -9.58
N LYS A 587 19.99 27.67 -9.24
CA LYS A 587 20.83 26.45 -9.32
C LYS A 587 21.38 26.16 -10.72
N LYS A 588 20.71 26.65 -11.77
CA LYS A 588 21.09 26.41 -13.18
C LYS A 588 21.77 27.62 -13.81
N TYR A 589 21.65 28.81 -13.21
CA TYR A 589 21.93 30.10 -13.86
C TYR A 589 23.37 30.24 -14.40
N THR A 590 24.37 29.79 -13.64
CA THR A 590 25.79 29.86 -14.05
C THR A 590 26.21 28.75 -15.01
N ASN A 591 25.40 27.69 -15.15
CA ASN A 591 25.76 26.46 -15.87
C ASN A 591 25.04 26.34 -17.23
N VAL A 592 24.42 27.42 -17.71
CA VAL A 592 23.70 27.45 -18.98
C VAL A 592 24.27 28.54 -19.92
N PRO A 593 24.18 28.36 -21.26
CA PRO A 593 24.55 29.38 -22.24
C PRO A 593 23.73 30.67 -22.09
N ASP A 594 24.25 31.80 -22.60
CA ASP A 594 23.63 33.14 -22.46
C ASP A 594 22.17 33.18 -22.97
N THR A 595 21.89 32.49 -24.07
CA THR A 595 20.54 32.39 -24.65
C THR A 595 19.52 31.73 -23.71
N LYS A 596 19.95 30.78 -22.88
CA LYS A 596 19.11 30.14 -21.87
C LYS A 596 19.07 30.92 -20.56
N ARG A 597 20.11 31.72 -20.24
CA ARG A 597 20.10 32.61 -19.06
C ARG A 597 19.04 33.70 -19.19
N ALA A 598 18.85 34.28 -20.36
CA ALA A 598 17.79 35.27 -20.59
C ALA A 598 16.39 34.72 -20.21
N GLY A 599 16.10 33.48 -20.62
CA GLY A 599 14.84 32.81 -20.24
C GLY A 599 14.72 32.49 -18.75
N LEU A 600 15.84 32.21 -18.06
CA LEU A 600 15.85 32.04 -16.60
C LEU A 600 15.68 33.38 -15.86
N LYS A 601 16.30 34.47 -16.35
CA LYS A 601 16.15 35.82 -15.79
C LYS A 601 14.68 36.27 -15.84
N ILE A 602 13.99 36.05 -16.96
CA ILE A 602 12.55 36.33 -17.10
C ILE A 602 11.72 35.57 -16.06
N LYS A 603 12.02 34.28 -15.82
CA LYS A 603 11.31 33.48 -14.81
C LYS A 603 11.57 33.95 -13.39
N ILE A 604 12.80 34.36 -13.08
CA ILE A 604 13.16 34.92 -11.77
C ILE A 604 12.40 36.23 -11.54
N ILE A 605 12.37 37.12 -12.52
CA ILE A 605 11.62 38.38 -12.47
C ILE A 605 10.12 38.13 -12.27
N GLU A 606 9.53 37.23 -13.04
CA GLU A 606 8.09 36.94 -12.93
C GLU A 606 7.72 36.29 -11.58
N ALA A 607 8.59 35.41 -11.06
CA ALA A 607 8.43 34.87 -9.73
C ALA A 607 8.55 35.96 -8.66
N ALA A 608 9.56 36.84 -8.76
CA ALA A 608 9.84 37.89 -7.79
C ALA A 608 8.69 38.88 -7.59
N LYS A 609 7.84 39.11 -8.60
CA LYS A 609 6.63 39.94 -8.48
C LYS A 609 5.63 39.44 -7.44
N ASN A 610 5.69 38.16 -7.08
CA ASN A 610 4.73 37.48 -6.20
C ASN A 610 5.36 37.09 -4.85
N ILE A 611 6.38 37.83 -4.38
CA ILE A 611 7.14 37.53 -3.15
C ILE A 611 7.37 38.81 -2.34
N GLU A 612 7.34 38.70 -1.02
CA GLU A 612 7.76 39.77 -0.09
C GLU A 612 9.29 39.82 0.10
N LEU A 613 9.81 40.99 0.49
CA LEU A 613 11.26 41.20 0.66
C LEU A 613 11.82 40.27 1.76
N GLU A 614 11.04 40.05 2.82
CA GLU A 614 11.36 39.19 3.96
C GLU A 614 11.60 37.72 3.55
N GLU A 615 10.96 37.26 2.47
CA GLU A 615 11.14 35.90 1.96
C GLU A 615 12.48 35.70 1.24
N LEU A 616 13.14 36.78 0.81
CA LEU A 616 14.50 36.73 0.26
C LEU A 616 15.59 36.72 1.33
N VAL A 617 15.30 37.17 2.55
CA VAL A 617 16.28 37.28 3.64
C VAL A 617 17.07 35.97 3.88
N PRO A 618 16.45 34.78 3.90
CA PRO A 618 17.19 33.52 4.07
C PRO A 618 18.19 33.22 2.94
N LEU A 619 18.06 33.89 1.79
CA LEU A 619 18.96 33.73 0.64
C LEU A 619 20.14 34.68 0.66
N TYR A 620 20.15 35.74 1.49
CA TYR A 620 21.28 36.66 1.59
C TYR A 620 22.54 36.01 2.17
N GLU A 621 22.37 35.00 3.03
CA GLU A 621 23.48 34.22 3.61
C GLU A 621 23.92 33.04 2.73
N THR A 622 23.50 33.01 1.46
CA THR A 622 23.89 31.93 0.54
C THR A 622 25.41 31.89 0.36
N ALA A 623 26.02 30.73 0.65
CA ALA A 623 27.46 30.51 0.56
C ALA A 623 28.08 30.96 -0.79
N VAL A 624 29.28 31.55 -0.74
CA VAL A 624 29.97 32.16 -1.91
C VAL A 624 30.06 31.21 -3.12
N LYS A 625 30.32 29.92 -2.89
CA LYS A 625 30.40 28.88 -3.93
C LYS A 625 29.11 28.68 -4.74
N LYS A 626 27.96 29.18 -4.28
CA LYS A 626 26.65 29.07 -4.95
C LYS A 626 26.31 30.35 -5.74
N ALA A 627 27.23 30.79 -6.60
CA ALA A 627 27.11 32.03 -7.36
C ALA A 627 25.78 32.18 -8.11
N GLY A 628 25.27 31.12 -8.76
CA GLY A 628 23.99 31.18 -9.48
C GLY A 628 22.76 31.47 -8.60
N THR A 629 22.75 30.99 -7.36
CA THR A 629 21.67 31.30 -6.41
C THR A 629 21.77 32.76 -5.96
N ARG A 630 22.97 33.26 -5.69
CA ARG A 630 23.20 34.67 -5.32
C ARG A 630 22.81 35.63 -6.44
N ILE A 631 23.10 35.28 -7.70
CA ILE A 631 22.67 36.06 -8.87
C ILE A 631 21.15 36.10 -8.97
N ALA A 632 20.47 34.95 -8.81
CA ALA A 632 19.01 34.91 -8.83
C ALA A 632 18.38 35.73 -7.69
N THR A 633 18.97 35.70 -6.49
CA THR A 633 18.57 36.55 -5.36
C THR A 633 18.75 38.03 -5.67
N MET A 634 19.85 38.43 -6.32
CA MET A 634 20.10 39.83 -6.70
C MET A 634 19.10 40.35 -7.74
N ILE A 635 18.79 39.52 -8.75
CA ILE A 635 17.78 39.83 -9.77
C ILE A 635 16.39 39.97 -9.13
N ALA A 636 16.03 39.04 -8.23
CA ALA A 636 14.75 39.10 -7.52
C ALA A 636 14.66 40.31 -6.58
N LEU A 637 15.75 40.65 -5.89
CA LEU A 637 15.83 41.84 -5.05
C LEU A 637 15.59 43.10 -5.86
N SER A 638 16.30 43.27 -6.98
CA SER A 638 16.13 44.40 -7.90
C SER A 638 14.67 44.55 -8.36
N GLU A 639 14.03 43.45 -8.74
CA GLU A 639 12.63 43.46 -9.19
C GLU A 639 11.66 43.78 -8.06
N ILE A 640 11.84 43.23 -6.85
CA ILE A 640 10.97 43.50 -5.71
C ILE A 640 11.04 44.97 -5.32
N LEU A 641 12.25 45.56 -5.25
CA LEU A 641 12.43 46.98 -4.92
C LEU A 641 11.80 47.89 -5.98
N LYS A 642 11.96 47.56 -7.28
CA LYS A 642 11.38 48.33 -8.39
C LYS A 642 9.86 48.21 -8.45
N ASN A 643 9.33 46.99 -8.36
CA ASN A 643 7.90 46.70 -8.47
C ASN A 643 7.10 47.25 -7.28
N LYS A 644 7.67 47.22 -6.06
CA LYS A 644 7.00 47.71 -4.85
C LYS A 644 7.32 49.16 -4.50
N GLY A 645 8.29 49.78 -5.17
CA GLY A 645 8.68 51.17 -4.92
C GLY A 645 9.23 51.42 -3.51
N ILE A 646 9.85 50.40 -2.91
CA ILE A 646 10.39 50.42 -1.55
C ILE A 646 11.91 50.61 -1.55
N GLN A 647 12.44 51.16 -0.47
CA GLN A 647 13.88 51.28 -0.25
C GLN A 647 14.44 49.96 0.34
N PRO A 648 15.67 49.56 -0.01
CA PRO A 648 16.30 48.38 0.56
C PRO A 648 16.57 48.58 2.06
N ASP A 649 16.26 47.56 2.85
CA ASP A 649 16.61 47.51 4.27
C ASP A 649 18.13 47.28 4.47
N GLN A 650 18.59 47.29 5.72
CA GLN A 650 20.02 47.14 6.01
C GLN A 650 20.57 45.79 5.54
N LEU A 651 19.78 44.71 5.64
CA LEU A 651 20.21 43.37 5.22
C LEU A 651 20.37 43.27 3.70
N ALA A 652 19.46 43.90 2.94
CA ALA A 652 19.56 44.02 1.49
C ALA A 652 20.77 44.87 1.08
N LYS A 653 21.02 46.00 1.77
CA LYS A 653 22.22 46.83 1.53
C LYS A 653 23.50 46.04 1.76
N ASP A 654 23.61 45.35 2.89
CA ASP A 654 24.78 44.52 3.20
C ASP A 654 24.99 43.41 2.16
N PHE A 655 23.90 42.81 1.65
CA PHE A 655 23.97 41.81 0.59
C PHE A 655 24.46 42.40 -0.74
N VAL A 656 24.00 43.60 -1.11
CA VAL A 656 24.45 44.33 -2.31
C VAL A 656 25.93 44.70 -2.19
N THR A 657 26.38 45.26 -1.06
CA THR A 657 27.80 45.60 -0.83
C THR A 657 28.69 44.37 -0.95
N LYS A 658 28.32 43.25 -0.30
CA LYS A 658 29.06 41.97 -0.42
C LYS A 658 29.05 41.39 -1.84
N ALA A 659 28.04 41.70 -2.64
CA ALA A 659 27.95 41.25 -4.03
C ALA A 659 28.81 42.11 -4.97
N LEU A 660 29.01 43.40 -4.68
CA LEU A 660 29.92 44.29 -5.42
C LEU A 660 31.39 43.84 -5.29
N GLU A 661 31.75 43.26 -4.14
CA GLU A 661 33.09 42.74 -3.85
C GLU A 661 33.32 41.29 -4.33
N ASP A 662 32.30 40.62 -4.90
CA ASP A 662 32.37 39.21 -5.27
C ASP A 662 33.22 38.99 -6.53
N LYS A 663 33.87 37.82 -6.68
CA LYS A 663 34.68 37.51 -7.88
C LYS A 663 33.86 37.20 -9.14
N ASN A 664 32.54 37.01 -9.01
CA ASN A 664 31.66 36.66 -10.12
C ASN A 664 31.16 37.92 -10.86
N GLU A 665 31.61 38.11 -12.10
CA GLU A 665 31.29 39.29 -12.92
C GLU A 665 29.79 39.49 -13.16
N LEU A 666 29.01 38.42 -13.29
CA LEU A 666 27.55 38.51 -13.49
C LEU A 666 26.85 39.00 -12.22
N LEU A 667 27.27 38.51 -11.05
CA LEU A 667 26.74 38.97 -9.78
C LEU A 667 27.07 40.45 -9.54
N GLN A 668 28.32 40.85 -9.81
CA GLN A 668 28.74 42.25 -9.72
C GLN A 668 27.90 43.15 -10.65
N SER A 669 27.63 42.70 -11.87
CA SER A 669 26.85 43.47 -12.84
C SER A 669 25.43 43.74 -12.35
N GLU A 670 24.73 42.73 -11.83
CA GLU A 670 23.38 42.90 -11.28
C GLU A 670 23.41 43.75 -9.99
N ALA A 671 24.44 43.60 -9.16
CA ALA A 671 24.61 44.39 -7.93
C ALA A 671 24.85 45.88 -8.21
N LYS A 672 25.64 46.22 -9.24
CA LYS A 672 25.87 47.61 -9.68
C LYS A 672 24.58 48.30 -10.11
N GLU A 673 23.67 47.57 -10.76
CA GLU A 673 22.37 48.10 -11.18
C GLU A 673 21.51 48.48 -9.96
N VAL A 674 21.48 47.64 -8.93
CA VAL A 674 20.77 47.93 -7.69
C VAL A 674 21.44 49.05 -6.91
N ALA A 675 22.76 49.00 -6.74
CA ALA A 675 23.52 50.01 -5.99
C ALA A 675 23.34 51.42 -6.57
N SER A 676 23.42 51.56 -7.90
CA SER A 676 23.21 52.84 -8.59
C SER A 676 21.76 53.34 -8.55
N SER A 677 20.78 52.44 -8.46
CA SER A 677 19.36 52.81 -8.41
C SER A 677 18.90 53.26 -7.01
N TYR A 678 19.62 52.89 -5.95
CA TYR A 678 19.21 53.09 -4.56
C TYR A 678 20.30 53.72 -3.66
N ASP A 679 21.36 54.29 -4.26
CA ASP A 679 22.46 54.99 -3.59
C ASP A 679 23.13 54.16 -2.46
N ILE A 680 23.52 52.91 -2.80
CA ILE A 680 24.13 51.91 -1.89
C ILE A 680 25.63 51.80 -2.11
#